data_AF-A0A2B4S232-F1
#
_entry.id   AF-A0A2B4S232-F1
#
_cell.length_a   1.000
_cell.length_b   1.000
_cell.length_c   1.000
_cell.angle_alpha   90.00
_cell.angle_beta   90.00
_cell.angle_gamma   90.00
#
_symmetry.space_group_name_H-M   'P 1'
#
loop_
_entity.id
_entity.type
_entity.pdbx_description
1 polymer ?
#
loop_
_entity_poly.entity_id
_entity_poly.type
_entity_poly.pdbx_seq_one_letter_code
_entity_poly.pdbx_strand_id
1 'polypeptide(L)'
;MSASVSPLPSGEMNSSHSSGSSSVSGYVVVAKDEGHLLNLDGSKIGKTTEIPANSESLSQGGSMSQNDHELADRVQNLSKENEQLKTVLLQNNELLEKYFEELADMQESQKQTSESLRKGYDRAREMVKKLREKNGTLKTELKYEQNKILQLEGELSKLKEADENEKSAQLEKNSNDDKAKTYQVQPPNEVVKRLESEKATLEMNYSKLQEHISRLKAMQEAEPNTETDDCDTLVSIDTLSSDILLESPEAYYENLKKLETEKEILKVKLDEMKIESEQHQQNFKQLEEERDQLLKKIEDFEQGQVLEEGDIKLEVAENQASTAALSEQIATLTEQLRVQTEVMGNLRKEQGALRQERDMYQKKAKELEQVKRTTENVEIMKQQQQNSPEKGRGNQEAQRDLQDNLCKVKKTLWEYQKREGGLLNRENAVLEKEEKQKEVMKENENLKHQLAEAQTKVEALSHKGKGQEEEVKTLRRQLSSVSDELTETHEREVSQLKESMQTACDNADQLRDNVDQLMEKNEHLQEHVEELKLIITQKEQEIQALKEELTKVSNELNETKEQEVNHLKEELSNKTEALENAEISVEYMKAQVTQLIRENETLAAEKDRLGDECTQQENMYQEHLHKIAEDNEKQRLKRDKIIEGLRKQVSTLEADLQKTRLEKENESVAHVQLQEDHERIIEEYDNLIRAYQKTSDTNKLKQYEDDFRMERDAREKQHGELLGLTENVQRLQRENQRYQDEIYQLNNRGFEEMQRRHASFTTSYPPQNHEPPREWFSGMPLCPRGSGDPLETGREGDIRSPGREQPAPGPPEDENDWQCPTCRRLFPNFDTLQIHAVECQGHQRPPSQGDLQQNQCPSCMELFPDIETLELHVEECLDQQQ
;
A
#
# COMPACT_ATOMS: atom_id res chain seq x y z
N MET A 1 -29.99 19.12 46.57
CA MET A 1 -30.39 17.99 47.44
C MET A 1 -29.17 17.09 47.64
N SER A 2 -29.20 16.15 48.59
CA SER A 2 -28.16 15.18 49.03
C SER A 2 -27.20 14.69 47.93
N ALA A 3 -25.86 14.65 48.10
CA ALA A 3 -25.01 13.72 48.88
C ALA A 3 -25.07 12.26 48.36
N SER A 4 -24.00 11.46 48.21
CA SER A 4 -22.66 11.38 48.85
C SER A 4 -21.59 10.81 47.86
N VAL A 5 -20.31 11.23 47.79
CA VAL A 5 -19.12 10.85 48.60
C VAL A 5 -18.78 9.34 48.70
N SER A 6 -17.70 8.88 48.03
CA SER A 6 -16.69 7.89 48.49
C SER A 6 -15.50 7.74 47.49
N PRO A 7 -14.31 7.21 47.87
CA PRO A 7 -13.03 7.61 47.23
C PRO A 7 -12.03 6.49 46.79
N LEU A 8 -11.01 6.90 46.00
CA LEU A 8 -9.53 6.59 45.98
C LEU A 8 -8.97 5.18 46.38
N PRO A 9 -7.71 4.81 46.04
CA PRO A 9 -6.56 5.57 45.50
C PRO A 9 -6.13 5.05 44.09
N SER A 10 -4.92 5.17 43.51
CA SER A 10 -3.54 5.52 43.94
C SER A 10 -2.71 6.09 42.77
N GLY A 11 -1.52 6.67 43.05
CA GLY A 11 -0.52 6.99 42.01
C GLY A 11 0.45 8.12 42.37
N GLU A 12 1.50 7.83 43.15
CA GLU A 12 2.54 8.81 43.52
C GLU A 12 3.65 8.90 42.47
N MET A 13 4.32 10.07 42.39
CA MET A 13 5.79 10.22 42.39
C MET A 13 6.12 11.72 42.50
N ASN A 14 7.26 12.06 43.11
CA ASN A 14 7.56 13.45 43.48
C ASN A 14 9.08 13.74 43.38
N SER A 15 9.43 15.01 43.09
CA SER A 15 10.74 15.65 43.30
C SER A 15 12.00 15.23 42.48
N SER A 16 12.65 16.27 41.91
CA SER A 16 14.11 16.48 41.78
C SER A 16 14.94 15.49 40.91
N HIS A 17 15.80 15.93 39.99
CA HIS A 17 16.94 16.85 40.18
C HIS A 17 17.44 17.47 38.85
N SER A 18 18.16 18.59 38.94
CA SER A 18 18.65 19.37 37.78
C SER A 18 20.18 19.57 37.76
N SER A 19 20.90 18.94 36.81
CA SER A 19 22.28 19.33 36.42
C SER A 19 22.86 18.51 35.26
N GLY A 20 23.48 19.16 34.26
CA GLY A 20 24.59 18.60 33.46
C GLY A 20 24.43 18.52 31.93
N SER A 21 25.39 19.09 31.19
CA SER A 21 25.62 19.03 29.71
C SER A 21 24.46 19.51 28.79
N SER A 22 24.65 20.45 27.85
CA SER A 22 25.58 20.52 26.69
C SER A 22 25.21 19.51 25.58
N SER A 23 25.08 19.85 24.29
CA SER A 23 25.75 20.95 23.55
C SER A 23 24.93 21.56 22.39
N VAL A 24 25.05 22.90 22.28
CA VAL A 24 25.11 23.76 21.07
C VAL A 24 24.71 23.18 19.69
N SER A 25 23.71 23.81 19.07
CA SER A 25 23.89 24.48 17.76
C SER A 25 22.84 25.59 17.58
N GLY A 26 23.24 26.75 17.05
CA GLY A 26 22.38 27.92 16.88
C GLY A 26 22.48 28.51 15.48
N TYR A 27 21.34 28.83 14.86
CA TYR A 27 21.31 29.48 13.55
C TYR A 27 21.82 30.93 13.66
N VAL A 28 22.76 31.28 12.79
CA VAL A 28 23.25 32.66 12.63
C VAL A 28 22.67 33.22 11.34
N VAL A 29 21.96 34.35 11.45
CA VAL A 29 21.59 35.18 10.29
C VAL A 29 22.77 36.04 9.91
N VAL A 30 23.15 36.04 8.63
CA VAL A 30 24.15 36.96 8.06
C VAL A 30 23.45 37.77 6.97
N ALA A 31 23.64 39.09 7.00
CA ALA A 31 23.04 40.01 6.04
C ALA A 31 23.78 39.99 4.69
N LYS A 32 23.10 40.47 3.64
CA LYS A 32 23.79 40.93 2.42
C LYS A 32 24.55 42.22 2.75
N ASP A 33 25.74 42.37 2.18
CA ASP A 33 26.25 43.70 1.83
C ASP A 33 27.18 43.60 0.61
N GLU A 34 27.53 44.74 0.03
CA GLU A 34 28.09 44.85 -1.33
C GLU A 34 29.62 44.70 -1.42
N GLY A 35 30.12 44.43 -2.64
CA GLY A 35 31.32 45.12 -3.12
C GLY A 35 32.56 44.29 -3.48
N HIS A 36 32.84 44.29 -4.79
CA HIS A 36 34.17 44.43 -5.41
C HIS A 36 35.22 43.27 -5.45
N LEU A 37 35.88 43.25 -6.62
CA LEU A 37 37.25 42.83 -6.97
C LEU A 37 37.54 41.40 -7.51
N LEU A 38 37.73 41.41 -8.84
CA LEU A 38 38.78 40.75 -9.66
C LEU A 38 38.44 39.48 -10.46
N ASN A 39 38.50 39.66 -11.79
CA ASN A 39 38.69 38.59 -12.78
C ASN A 39 40.08 37.96 -12.62
N LEU A 40 40.21 36.66 -12.92
CA LEU A 40 41.48 36.06 -13.35
C LEU A 40 41.25 34.78 -14.17
N ASP A 41 41.67 34.80 -15.44
CA ASP A 41 41.60 33.66 -16.36
C ASP A 41 42.57 32.53 -15.97
N GLY A 42 42.10 31.28 -16.08
CA GLY A 42 42.79 30.07 -15.61
C GLY A 42 43.15 29.06 -16.72
N SER A 43 44.16 29.37 -17.52
CA SER A 43 45.06 28.47 -18.30
C SER A 43 44.69 26.99 -18.44
N LYS A 44 44.44 26.51 -19.67
CA LYS A 44 45.44 26.02 -20.66
C LYS A 44 46.10 24.66 -20.36
N ILE A 45 45.84 23.74 -21.28
CA ILE A 45 46.41 22.39 -21.42
C ILE A 45 47.94 22.36 -21.29
N GLY A 46 48.44 21.51 -20.38
CA GLY A 46 49.86 21.26 -20.15
C GLY A 46 50.33 19.93 -20.75
N LYS A 47 51.34 20.03 -21.64
CA LYS A 47 52.04 18.94 -22.32
C LYS A 47 52.44 17.75 -21.43
N THR A 48 52.19 16.53 -21.90
CA THR A 48 52.93 15.33 -21.47
C THR A 48 54.39 15.42 -21.92
N THR A 49 55.33 15.08 -21.03
CA THR A 49 56.78 15.13 -21.31
C THR A 49 57.32 13.73 -21.62
N GLU A 50 58.19 13.63 -22.62
CA GLU A 50 58.88 12.40 -23.02
C GLU A 50 59.89 11.96 -21.93
N ILE A 51 60.06 10.65 -21.74
CA ILE A 51 61.18 10.06 -21.01
C ILE A 51 61.90 9.10 -21.96
N PRO A 52 63.21 9.27 -22.22
CA PRO A 52 63.90 8.55 -23.28
C PRO A 52 64.32 7.14 -22.86
N ALA A 53 64.40 6.24 -23.84
CA ALA A 53 65.04 4.94 -23.67
C ALA A 53 66.56 5.09 -23.53
N ASN A 54 67.17 4.30 -22.65
CA ASN A 54 68.60 4.01 -22.65
C ASN A 54 68.79 2.52 -22.36
N SER A 55 69.57 1.84 -23.20
CA SER A 55 69.82 0.40 -23.13
C SER A 55 71.21 0.12 -22.56
N GLU A 56 71.30 -0.63 -21.46
CA GLU A 56 72.53 -1.32 -21.08
C GLU A 56 72.42 -2.81 -21.41
N SER A 57 73.51 -3.36 -21.96
CA SER A 57 73.58 -4.72 -22.45
C SER A 57 74.18 -5.67 -21.42
N LEU A 58 73.47 -6.74 -21.06
CA LEU A 58 74.06 -7.90 -20.39
C LEU A 58 73.56 -9.20 -21.04
N SER A 59 74.50 -10.08 -21.35
CA SER A 59 74.30 -11.23 -22.24
C SER A 59 74.31 -12.55 -21.48
N GLN A 60 73.20 -13.29 -21.49
CA GLN A 60 73.22 -14.72 -21.17
C GLN A 60 72.08 -15.46 -21.88
N GLY A 61 72.36 -16.06 -23.04
CA GLY A 61 71.41 -16.92 -23.74
C GLY A 61 71.38 -18.33 -23.14
N GLY A 62 70.27 -19.07 -23.35
CA GLY A 62 70.21 -20.48 -22.98
C GLY A 62 68.81 -21.12 -22.92
N SER A 63 67.75 -20.35 -22.66
CA SER A 63 66.38 -20.92 -22.55
C SER A 63 65.22 -19.93 -22.76
N MET A 64 65.48 -18.65 -23.09
CA MET A 64 64.48 -17.60 -22.89
C MET A 64 63.24 -17.66 -23.80
N SER A 65 63.28 -18.25 -25.00
CA SER A 65 62.17 -18.11 -25.97
C SER A 65 60.84 -18.78 -25.59
N GLN A 66 60.79 -19.59 -24.52
CA GLN A 66 59.51 -20.00 -23.91
C GLN A 66 59.07 -18.98 -22.86
N ASN A 67 59.96 -18.62 -21.92
CA ASN A 67 59.69 -17.63 -20.88
C ASN A 67 59.30 -16.24 -21.45
N ASP A 68 59.92 -15.81 -22.55
CA ASP A 68 59.61 -14.54 -23.22
C ASP A 68 58.21 -14.57 -23.86
N HIS A 69 57.77 -15.74 -24.34
CA HIS A 69 56.43 -15.92 -24.90
C HIS A 69 55.37 -16.00 -23.79
N GLU A 70 55.64 -16.72 -22.71
CA GLU A 70 54.79 -16.72 -21.50
C GLU A 70 54.70 -15.32 -20.87
N LEU A 71 55.79 -14.55 -20.88
CA LEU A 71 55.81 -13.17 -20.41
C LEU A 71 55.01 -12.25 -21.33
N ALA A 72 55.13 -12.40 -22.66
CA ALA A 72 54.34 -11.65 -23.64
C ALA A 72 52.84 -11.96 -23.51
N ASP A 73 52.46 -13.24 -23.40
CA ASP A 73 51.08 -13.68 -23.20
C ASP A 73 50.52 -13.16 -21.87
N ARG A 74 51.33 -13.19 -20.80
CA ARG A 74 50.96 -12.63 -19.49
C ARG A 74 50.79 -11.11 -19.53
N VAL A 75 51.65 -10.38 -20.23
CA VAL A 75 51.50 -8.93 -20.47
C VAL A 75 50.25 -8.65 -21.32
N GLN A 76 49.96 -9.47 -22.32
CA GLN A 76 48.75 -9.33 -23.14
C GLN A 76 47.48 -9.58 -22.31
N ASN A 77 47.49 -10.55 -21.41
CA ASN A 77 46.36 -10.84 -20.52
C ASN A 77 46.18 -9.75 -19.45
N LEU A 78 47.26 -9.29 -18.81
CA LEU A 78 47.24 -8.11 -17.92
C LEU A 78 46.74 -6.85 -18.65
N SER A 79 47.00 -6.70 -19.94
CA SER A 79 46.47 -5.61 -20.76
C SER A 79 44.94 -5.74 -20.97
N LYS A 80 44.44 -6.94 -21.29
CA LYS A 80 42.98 -7.22 -21.38
C LYS A 80 42.28 -6.98 -20.04
N GLU A 81 42.87 -7.44 -18.94
CA GLU A 81 42.38 -7.21 -17.57
C GLU A 81 42.34 -5.71 -17.23
N ASN A 82 43.35 -4.92 -17.64
CA ASN A 82 43.33 -3.46 -17.46
C ASN A 82 42.24 -2.76 -18.27
N GLU A 83 41.97 -3.16 -19.51
CA GLU A 83 40.84 -2.60 -20.29
C GLU A 83 39.47 -3.01 -19.71
N GLN A 84 39.35 -4.23 -19.18
CA GLN A 84 38.16 -4.65 -18.42
C GLN A 84 37.98 -3.81 -17.15
N LEU A 85 39.04 -3.60 -16.37
CA LEU A 85 39.00 -2.76 -15.16
C LEU A 85 38.66 -1.30 -15.48
N LYS A 86 39.19 -0.72 -16.56
CA LYS A 86 38.77 0.61 -17.05
C LYS A 86 37.29 0.65 -17.42
N THR A 87 36.79 -0.38 -18.10
CA THR A 87 35.37 -0.47 -18.49
C THR A 87 34.47 -0.50 -17.26
N VAL A 88 34.81 -1.33 -16.26
CA VAL A 88 34.09 -1.41 -14.98
C VAL A 88 34.18 -0.10 -14.18
N LEU A 89 35.33 0.59 -14.18
CA LEU A 89 35.46 1.90 -13.55
C LEU A 89 34.61 2.98 -14.23
N LEU A 90 34.51 2.97 -15.56
CA LEU A 90 33.62 3.88 -16.29
C LEU A 90 32.15 3.58 -15.98
N GLN A 91 31.74 2.32 -15.98
CA GLN A 91 30.38 1.89 -15.62
C GLN A 91 30.02 2.26 -14.17
N ASN A 92 30.94 2.09 -13.23
CA ASN A 92 30.74 2.48 -11.84
C ASN A 92 30.64 4.01 -11.67
N ASN A 93 31.40 4.79 -12.45
CA ASN A 93 31.29 6.25 -12.44
C ASN A 93 29.95 6.72 -13.04
N GLU A 94 29.53 6.15 -14.17
CA GLU A 94 28.22 6.44 -14.79
C GLU A 94 27.05 6.10 -13.85
N LEU A 95 27.16 5.00 -13.10
CA LEU A 95 26.19 4.60 -12.09
C LEU A 95 26.20 5.56 -10.88
N LEU A 96 27.37 6.04 -10.45
CA LEU A 96 27.47 7.06 -9.40
C LEU A 96 26.89 8.41 -9.84
N GLU A 97 27.12 8.84 -11.08
CA GLU A 97 26.52 10.05 -11.65
C GLU A 97 24.99 9.94 -11.66
N LYS A 98 24.43 8.80 -12.07
CA LYS A 98 22.98 8.52 -11.99
C LYS A 98 22.45 8.54 -10.56
N TYR A 99 23.14 7.93 -9.60
CA TYR A 99 22.73 8.01 -8.20
C TYR A 99 22.76 9.45 -7.63
N PHE A 100 23.68 10.30 -8.09
CA PHE A 100 23.68 11.72 -7.70
C PHE A 100 22.54 12.52 -8.36
N GLU A 101 22.18 12.18 -9.60
CA GLU A 101 21.04 12.76 -10.33
C GLU A 101 19.70 12.35 -9.67
N GLU A 102 19.50 11.05 -9.41
CA GLU A 102 18.35 10.52 -8.65
C GLU A 102 18.22 11.15 -7.25
N LEU A 103 19.34 11.37 -6.54
CA LEU A 103 19.34 12.05 -5.24
C LEU A 103 19.00 13.54 -5.34
N ALA A 104 19.37 14.21 -6.43
CA ALA A 104 19.01 15.61 -6.67
C ALA A 104 17.50 15.74 -6.99
N ASP A 105 16.97 14.89 -7.86
CA ASP A 105 15.55 14.83 -8.19
C ASP A 105 14.69 14.46 -6.96
N MET A 106 15.15 13.51 -6.13
CA MET A 106 14.51 13.17 -4.87
C MET A 106 14.46 14.37 -3.90
N GLN A 107 15.56 15.14 -3.79
CA GLN A 107 15.60 16.33 -2.94
C GLN A 107 14.70 17.45 -3.46
N GLU A 108 14.67 17.69 -4.77
CA GLU A 108 13.80 18.71 -5.38
C GLU A 108 12.32 18.31 -5.29
N SER A 109 11.99 17.04 -5.53
CA SER A 109 10.64 16.48 -5.32
C SER A 109 10.18 16.57 -3.85
N GLN A 110 11.07 16.25 -2.89
CA GLN A 110 10.79 16.44 -1.46
C GLN A 110 10.56 17.92 -1.12
N LYS A 111 11.37 18.82 -1.68
CA LYS A 111 11.24 20.27 -1.52
C LYS A 111 9.90 20.78 -2.07
N GLN A 112 9.53 20.42 -3.30
CA GLN A 112 8.24 20.77 -3.90
C GLN A 112 7.06 20.23 -3.10
N THR A 113 7.14 18.99 -2.63
CA THR A 113 6.13 18.37 -1.75
C THR A 113 5.98 19.14 -0.44
N SER A 114 7.09 19.54 0.18
CA SER A 114 7.08 20.34 1.42
C SER A 114 6.49 21.75 1.21
N GLU A 115 6.73 22.36 0.04
CA GLU A 115 6.17 23.66 -0.30
C GLU A 115 4.67 23.58 -0.59
N SER A 116 4.22 22.51 -1.26
CA SER A 116 2.79 22.21 -1.48
C SER A 116 2.05 22.02 -0.14
N LEU A 117 2.60 21.20 0.76
CA LEU A 117 2.08 21.01 2.12
C LEU A 117 2.00 22.33 2.90
N ARG A 118 3.03 23.18 2.79
CA ARG A 118 3.05 24.51 3.42
C ARG A 118 1.96 25.43 2.85
N LYS A 119 1.82 25.51 1.52
CA LYS A 119 0.75 26.28 0.85
C LYS A 119 -0.64 25.78 1.28
N GLY A 120 -0.83 24.46 1.42
CA GLY A 120 -2.04 23.86 1.97
C GLY A 120 -2.32 24.27 3.42
N TYR A 121 -1.30 24.23 4.29
CA TYR A 121 -1.40 24.66 5.68
C TYR A 121 -1.74 26.15 5.81
N ASP A 122 -1.08 27.03 5.06
CA ASP A 122 -1.34 28.47 5.11
C ASP A 122 -2.73 28.83 4.55
N ARG A 123 -3.21 28.13 3.50
CA ARG A 123 -4.61 28.21 3.01
C ARG A 123 -5.62 27.79 4.11
N ALA A 124 -5.38 26.67 4.79
CA ALA A 124 -6.24 26.19 5.88
C ALA A 124 -6.23 27.15 7.09
N ARG A 125 -5.07 27.73 7.41
CA ARG A 125 -4.89 28.71 8.49
C ARG A 125 -5.68 30.00 8.23
N GLU A 126 -5.65 30.52 7.01
CA GLU A 126 -6.42 31.70 6.62
C GLU A 126 -7.94 31.40 6.56
N MET A 127 -8.34 30.19 6.15
CA MET A 127 -9.74 29.76 6.27
C MET A 127 -10.21 29.72 7.73
N VAL A 128 -9.41 29.18 8.65
CA VAL A 128 -9.71 29.19 10.10
C VAL A 128 -9.78 30.61 10.66
N LYS A 129 -8.94 31.54 10.18
CA LYS A 129 -9.02 32.97 10.53
C LYS A 129 -10.34 33.60 10.06
N LYS A 130 -10.68 33.46 8.77
CA LYS A 130 -11.95 33.95 8.19
C LYS A 130 -13.18 33.35 8.88
N LEU A 131 -13.13 32.08 9.31
CA LEU A 131 -14.20 31.44 10.09
C LEU A 131 -14.29 31.97 11.53
N ARG A 132 -13.17 32.33 12.18
CA ARG A 132 -13.20 33.00 13.50
C ARG A 132 -13.76 34.41 13.41
N GLU A 133 -13.43 35.14 12.36
CA GLU A 133 -13.93 36.49 12.09
C GLU A 133 -15.45 36.47 11.85
N LYS A 134 -15.96 35.58 10.98
CA LYS A 134 -17.40 35.39 10.77
C LYS A 134 -18.14 34.92 12.02
N ASN A 135 -17.56 34.02 12.82
CA ASN A 135 -18.13 33.65 14.12
C ASN A 135 -18.10 34.81 15.14
N GLY A 136 -17.21 35.79 14.95
CA GLY A 136 -17.21 37.05 15.69
C GLY A 136 -18.43 37.92 15.32
N THR A 137 -18.64 38.19 14.03
CA THR A 137 -19.76 39.04 13.56
C THR A 137 -21.11 38.42 13.90
N LEU A 138 -21.30 37.13 13.60
CA LEU A 138 -22.52 36.38 13.94
C LEU A 138 -22.81 36.38 15.46
N LYS A 139 -21.77 36.38 16.30
CA LYS A 139 -21.92 36.49 17.76
C LYS A 139 -22.30 37.90 18.22
N THR A 140 -21.87 38.95 17.53
CA THR A 140 -22.34 40.32 17.78
C THR A 140 -23.76 40.54 17.28
N GLU A 141 -24.12 40.00 16.11
CA GLU A 141 -25.48 40.03 15.54
C GLU A 141 -26.47 39.29 16.44
N LEU A 142 -26.13 38.07 16.88
CA LEU A 142 -26.94 37.29 17.83
C LEU A 142 -27.17 38.05 19.14
N LYS A 143 -26.14 38.76 19.65
CA LYS A 143 -26.27 39.59 20.87
C LYS A 143 -27.13 40.83 20.62
N TYR A 144 -27.05 41.44 19.44
CA TYR A 144 -27.90 42.57 19.05
C TYR A 144 -29.37 42.16 18.99
N GLU A 145 -29.70 41.05 18.33
CA GLU A 145 -31.07 40.54 18.28
C GLU A 145 -31.57 40.05 19.65
N GLN A 146 -30.72 39.47 20.51
CA GLN A 146 -31.06 39.18 21.90
C GLN A 146 -31.43 40.44 22.70
N ASN A 147 -30.66 41.53 22.57
CA ASN A 147 -30.98 42.81 23.21
C ASN A 147 -32.32 43.39 22.69
N LYS A 148 -32.56 43.26 21.39
CA LYS A 148 -33.78 43.72 20.71
C LYS A 148 -35.02 42.92 21.10
N ILE A 149 -34.89 41.60 21.30
CA ILE A 149 -35.94 40.76 21.90
C ILE A 149 -36.25 41.24 23.33
N LEU A 150 -35.23 41.44 24.18
CA LEU A 150 -35.42 41.95 25.55
C LEU A 150 -36.09 43.33 25.58
N GLN A 151 -35.80 44.22 24.61
CA GLN A 151 -36.51 45.49 24.46
C GLN A 151 -38.00 45.27 24.12
N LEU A 152 -38.30 44.42 23.13
CA LEU A 152 -39.66 44.11 22.71
C LEU A 152 -40.47 43.41 23.82
N GLU A 153 -39.86 42.54 24.62
CA GLU A 153 -40.47 41.95 25.82
C GLU A 153 -40.79 43.02 26.87
N GLY A 154 -39.92 44.01 27.05
CA GLY A 154 -40.16 45.17 27.92
C GLY A 154 -41.26 46.10 27.40
N GLU A 155 -41.40 46.27 26.09
CA GLU A 155 -42.47 47.05 25.45
C GLU A 155 -43.82 46.31 25.51
N LEU A 156 -43.84 45.00 25.26
CA LEU A 156 -45.01 44.13 25.46
C LEU A 156 -45.47 44.12 26.93
N SER A 157 -44.53 44.11 27.88
CA SER A 157 -44.85 44.19 29.31
C SER A 157 -45.56 45.51 29.64
N LYS A 158 -45.04 46.65 29.17
CA LYS A 158 -45.68 47.97 29.32
C LYS A 158 -47.05 48.06 28.64
N LEU A 159 -47.21 47.47 27.45
CA LEU A 159 -48.49 47.42 26.75
C LEU A 159 -49.52 46.56 27.51
N LYS A 160 -49.10 45.46 28.11
CA LYS A 160 -49.95 44.61 28.94
C LYS A 160 -50.33 45.29 30.26
N GLU A 161 -49.40 45.98 30.90
CA GLU A 161 -49.69 46.87 32.04
C GLU A 161 -50.66 47.99 31.65
N ALA A 162 -50.50 48.59 30.47
CA ALA A 162 -51.42 49.63 29.98
C ALA A 162 -52.84 49.08 29.71
N ASP A 163 -52.96 47.90 29.10
CA ASP A 163 -54.23 47.21 28.86
C ASP A 163 -54.93 46.77 30.17
N GLU A 164 -54.17 46.25 31.16
CA GLU A 164 -54.71 45.92 32.49
C GLU A 164 -55.12 47.19 33.28
N ASN A 165 -54.38 48.29 33.14
CA ASN A 165 -54.76 49.59 33.71
C ASN A 165 -55.96 50.21 32.99
N GLU A 166 -56.08 50.09 31.67
CA GLU A 166 -57.24 50.60 30.92
C GLU A 166 -58.50 49.80 31.25
N LYS A 167 -58.41 48.47 31.35
CA LYS A 167 -59.50 47.62 31.83
C LYS A 167 -59.93 47.98 33.25
N SER A 168 -58.98 48.32 34.12
CA SER A 168 -59.27 48.81 35.47
C SER A 168 -59.97 50.19 35.44
N ALA A 169 -59.52 51.12 34.60
CA ALA A 169 -60.14 52.43 34.42
C ALA A 169 -61.54 52.37 33.76
N GLN A 170 -61.79 51.39 32.88
CA GLN A 170 -63.11 51.12 32.32
C GLN A 170 -64.06 50.49 33.36
N LEU A 171 -63.54 49.74 34.34
CA LEU A 171 -64.30 49.23 35.48
C LEU A 171 -64.72 50.35 36.45
N GLU A 172 -63.87 51.36 36.70
CA GLU A 172 -64.25 52.52 37.53
C GLU A 172 -65.18 53.54 36.82
N LYS A 173 -65.14 53.62 35.49
CA LYS A 173 -65.90 54.63 34.71
C LYS A 173 -67.31 54.23 34.29
N ASN A 174 -67.76 53.00 34.56
CA ASN A 174 -69.16 52.61 34.33
C ASN A 174 -70.10 53.09 35.46
N SER A 175 -69.95 54.35 35.85
CA SER A 175 -70.76 55.07 36.84
C SER A 175 -70.90 56.54 36.42
N ASN A 176 -72.08 56.86 35.86
CA ASN A 176 -72.58 58.19 35.44
C ASN A 176 -72.11 58.74 34.07
N ASP A 177 -73.11 58.87 33.19
CA ASP A 177 -73.46 60.05 32.39
C ASP A 177 -72.54 60.60 31.27
N ASP A 178 -72.87 60.15 30.05
CA ASP A 178 -73.53 60.96 28.99
C ASP A 178 -72.79 62.14 28.29
N LYS A 179 -73.01 62.22 26.96
CA LYS A 179 -72.67 63.30 25.98
C LYS A 179 -71.21 63.49 25.50
N ALA A 180 -70.89 62.72 24.45
CA ALA A 180 -70.39 63.19 23.14
C ALA A 180 -69.24 64.22 23.02
N LYS A 181 -68.09 63.78 22.45
CA LYS A 181 -67.62 64.24 21.12
C LYS A 181 -66.45 63.44 20.50
N THR A 182 -66.54 63.31 19.18
CA THR A 182 -65.52 63.10 18.14
C THR A 182 -64.03 63.07 18.52
N TYR A 183 -63.31 62.00 18.13
CA TYR A 183 -62.09 62.07 17.29
C TYR A 183 -61.92 60.76 16.50
N GLN A 184 -61.26 60.80 15.34
CA GLN A 184 -61.07 59.63 14.46
C GLN A 184 -59.80 58.86 14.82
N VAL A 185 -59.88 57.53 14.80
CA VAL A 185 -58.75 56.60 14.66
C VAL A 185 -59.07 55.65 13.49
N GLN A 186 -58.08 55.32 12.67
CA GLN A 186 -58.29 54.53 11.45
C GLN A 186 -58.62 53.05 11.79
N PRO A 187 -59.50 52.38 11.01
CA PRO A 187 -59.90 51.00 11.28
C PRO A 187 -58.84 49.98 10.81
N PRO A 188 -58.66 48.82 11.49
CA PRO A 188 -57.63 47.83 11.14
C PRO A 188 -57.75 47.16 9.75
N ASN A 189 -58.86 47.39 9.04
CA ASN A 189 -59.26 46.70 7.82
C ASN A 189 -58.29 46.90 6.63
N GLU A 190 -57.52 48.00 6.65
CA GLU A 190 -56.59 48.36 5.57
C GLU A 190 -55.20 47.70 5.72
N VAL A 191 -54.86 47.22 6.91
CA VAL A 191 -53.68 46.36 7.15
C VAL A 191 -53.99 44.92 6.71
N VAL A 192 -55.18 44.41 7.05
CA VAL A 192 -55.64 43.06 6.65
C VAL A 192 -55.58 42.87 5.15
N LYS A 193 -56.17 43.79 4.37
CA LYS A 193 -56.13 43.73 2.89
C LYS A 193 -54.72 43.75 2.30
N ARG A 194 -53.78 44.43 2.96
CA ARG A 194 -52.37 44.50 2.51
C ARG A 194 -51.70 43.13 2.68
N LEU A 195 -51.86 42.53 3.86
CA LEU A 195 -51.38 41.17 4.16
C LEU A 195 -52.05 40.10 3.29
N GLU A 196 -53.34 40.24 2.97
CA GLU A 196 -54.03 39.36 2.00
C GLU A 196 -53.43 39.45 0.59
N SER A 197 -53.09 40.66 0.12
CA SER A 197 -52.45 40.85 -1.19
C SER A 197 -51.01 40.29 -1.24
N GLU A 198 -50.27 40.41 -0.13
CA GLU A 198 -48.89 39.94 0.03
C GLU A 198 -48.83 38.40 0.15
N LYS A 199 -49.83 37.80 0.83
CA LYS A 199 -50.05 36.35 0.85
C LYS A 199 -50.27 35.81 -0.57
N ALA A 200 -51.07 36.48 -1.40
CA ALA A 200 -51.36 36.04 -2.76
C ALA A 200 -50.13 36.05 -3.69
N THR A 201 -49.24 37.05 -3.58
CA THR A 201 -47.96 37.05 -4.31
C THR A 201 -47.01 35.96 -3.82
N LEU A 202 -46.98 35.68 -2.51
CA LEU A 202 -46.19 34.57 -1.97
C LEU A 202 -46.69 33.19 -2.43
N GLU A 203 -48.01 32.95 -2.46
CA GLU A 203 -48.60 31.70 -2.97
C GLU A 203 -48.32 31.50 -4.48
N MET A 204 -48.35 32.58 -5.28
CA MET A 204 -47.96 32.51 -6.69
C MET A 204 -46.46 32.21 -6.87
N ASN A 205 -45.59 32.78 -6.04
CA ASN A 205 -44.14 32.53 -6.12
C ASN A 205 -43.77 31.12 -5.64
N TYR A 206 -44.43 30.62 -4.60
CA TYR A 206 -44.27 29.23 -4.14
C TYR A 206 -44.67 28.22 -5.23
N SER A 207 -45.78 28.49 -5.93
CA SER A 207 -46.23 27.67 -7.07
C SER A 207 -45.18 27.58 -8.19
N LYS A 208 -44.56 28.71 -8.56
CA LYS A 208 -43.47 28.76 -9.56
C LYS A 208 -42.22 28.00 -9.10
N LEU A 209 -41.85 28.09 -7.82
CA LEU A 209 -40.72 27.36 -7.27
C LEU A 209 -40.98 25.84 -7.30
N GLN A 210 -42.20 25.41 -6.97
CA GLN A 210 -42.60 24.01 -7.02
C GLN A 210 -42.68 23.45 -8.46
N GLU A 211 -43.04 24.28 -9.44
CA GLU A 211 -42.91 23.95 -10.86
C GLU A 211 -41.43 23.75 -11.26
N HIS A 212 -40.53 24.65 -10.83
CA HIS A 212 -39.10 24.55 -11.10
C HIS A 212 -38.46 23.28 -10.51
N ILE A 213 -38.83 22.93 -9.28
CA ILE A 213 -38.42 21.67 -8.63
C ILE A 213 -38.93 20.46 -9.41
N SER A 214 -40.16 20.52 -9.93
CA SER A 214 -40.75 19.44 -10.74
C SER A 214 -40.02 19.25 -12.07
N ARG A 215 -39.61 20.34 -12.74
CA ARG A 215 -38.80 20.28 -13.97
C ARG A 215 -37.41 19.68 -13.71
N LEU A 216 -36.74 20.08 -12.64
CA LEU A 216 -35.43 19.52 -12.26
C LEU A 216 -35.52 18.02 -11.94
N LYS A 217 -36.63 17.57 -11.33
CA LYS A 217 -36.88 16.15 -11.07
C LYS A 217 -37.08 15.34 -12.37
N ALA A 218 -37.82 15.88 -13.32
CA ALA A 218 -38.00 15.26 -14.64
C ALA A 218 -36.71 15.14 -15.45
N MET A 219 -35.75 16.06 -15.26
CA MET A 219 -34.40 15.95 -15.84
C MET A 219 -33.57 14.83 -15.19
N GLN A 220 -33.78 14.55 -13.90
CA GLN A 220 -33.03 13.57 -13.13
C GLN A 220 -33.59 12.13 -13.25
N GLU A 221 -34.80 11.98 -13.79
CA GLU A 221 -35.46 10.69 -14.05
C GLU A 221 -35.30 10.26 -15.54
N ALA A 222 -34.39 10.91 -16.29
CA ALA A 222 -34.25 10.79 -17.75
C ALA A 222 -32.89 10.27 -18.26
N GLU A 223 -32.05 9.67 -17.40
CA GLU A 223 -30.83 8.96 -17.83
C GLU A 223 -31.16 7.49 -18.23
N PRO A 224 -30.94 7.08 -19.50
CA PRO A 224 -31.17 5.70 -19.91
C PRO A 224 -29.95 4.81 -19.65
N ASN A 225 -30.11 3.81 -18.78
CA ASN A 225 -29.19 2.66 -18.76
C ASN A 225 -29.43 1.77 -19.98
N THR A 226 -28.50 1.74 -20.93
CA THR A 226 -28.47 0.74 -22.00
C THR A 226 -27.05 0.22 -22.21
N GLU A 227 -26.80 -1.02 -21.78
CA GLU A 227 -25.65 -1.83 -22.18
C GLU A 227 -25.87 -2.44 -23.59
N THR A 228 -24.92 -3.27 -24.03
CA THR A 228 -24.91 -4.18 -25.19
C THR A 228 -24.52 -3.63 -26.57
N ASP A 229 -23.59 -4.37 -27.18
CA ASP A 229 -22.97 -4.15 -28.49
C ASP A 229 -23.93 -4.32 -29.68
N ASP A 230 -23.58 -3.71 -30.82
CA ASP A 230 -23.15 -4.52 -31.98
C ASP A 230 -22.33 -3.67 -32.98
N CYS A 231 -21.55 -4.32 -33.85
CA CYS A 231 -20.41 -3.70 -34.55
C CYS A 231 -20.68 -3.06 -35.94
N ASP A 232 -19.67 -2.26 -36.36
CA ASP A 232 -19.24 -1.97 -37.75
C ASP A 232 -20.21 -1.38 -38.79
N THR A 233 -19.97 -0.10 -39.16
CA THR A 233 -19.84 0.33 -40.57
C THR A 233 -19.06 1.65 -40.67
N LEU A 234 -17.87 1.63 -41.27
CA LEU A 234 -17.05 2.82 -41.55
C LEU A 234 -17.37 3.44 -42.92
N VAL A 235 -18.15 4.54 -42.97
CA VAL A 235 -18.27 5.39 -44.19
C VAL A 235 -18.41 6.87 -43.83
N SER A 236 -17.53 7.70 -44.42
CA SER A 236 -17.62 9.17 -44.61
C SER A 236 -17.85 10.07 -43.38
N ILE A 237 -16.74 10.62 -42.87
CA ILE A 237 -16.72 11.84 -42.04
C ILE A 237 -17.01 13.05 -42.94
N ASP A 238 -18.26 13.51 -43.02
CA ASP A 238 -18.60 14.84 -43.58
C ASP A 238 -20.02 15.35 -43.17
N THR A 239 -20.63 14.81 -42.10
CA THR A 239 -21.94 15.28 -41.60
C THR A 239 -22.09 14.96 -40.11
N LEU A 240 -22.82 15.81 -39.37
CA LEU A 240 -23.06 15.78 -37.91
C LEU A 240 -21.79 16.03 -37.06
N SER A 241 -21.67 17.05 -36.21
CA SER A 241 -22.44 18.30 -36.02
C SER A 241 -23.95 18.21 -35.79
N SER A 242 -24.38 17.33 -34.89
CA SER A 242 -25.56 17.50 -34.00
C SER A 242 -25.65 16.30 -33.05
N ASP A 243 -25.35 16.52 -31.77
CA ASP A 243 -26.08 15.98 -30.61
C ASP A 243 -25.53 16.56 -29.28
N ILE A 244 -25.24 17.86 -29.31
CA ILE A 244 -25.40 18.70 -28.11
C ILE A 244 -26.90 19.00 -28.04
N LEU A 245 -27.49 18.93 -26.84
CA LEU A 245 -28.88 19.34 -26.59
C LEU A 245 -29.08 20.81 -26.96
N LEU A 246 -29.48 21.04 -28.21
CA LEU A 246 -29.80 22.35 -28.74
C LEU A 246 -31.10 22.85 -28.08
N GLU A 247 -30.98 23.92 -27.29
CA GLU A 247 -32.03 24.94 -27.29
C GLU A 247 -32.36 25.25 -28.77
N SER A 248 -33.65 25.31 -29.13
CA SER A 248 -34.04 25.25 -30.55
C SER A 248 -33.35 26.33 -31.39
N PRO A 249 -33.21 26.15 -32.72
CA PRO A 249 -32.54 27.13 -33.57
C PRO A 249 -33.09 28.57 -33.40
N GLU A 250 -34.39 28.72 -33.10
CA GLU A 250 -34.99 30.01 -32.73
C GLU A 250 -34.36 30.65 -31.49
N ALA A 251 -34.01 29.88 -30.45
CA ALA A 251 -33.39 30.37 -29.21
C ALA A 251 -31.97 30.92 -29.46
N TYR A 252 -31.16 30.23 -30.27
CA TYR A 252 -29.85 30.75 -30.68
C TYR A 252 -29.98 32.05 -31.48
N TYR A 253 -30.88 32.10 -32.46
CA TYR A 253 -31.16 33.33 -33.22
C TYR A 253 -31.74 34.46 -32.34
N GLU A 254 -32.59 34.15 -31.35
CA GLU A 254 -33.11 35.11 -30.38
C GLU A 254 -31.99 35.66 -29.47
N ASN A 255 -31.06 34.84 -29.01
CA ASN A 255 -29.95 35.27 -28.17
C ASN A 255 -28.93 36.11 -28.96
N LEU A 256 -28.62 35.74 -30.19
CA LEU A 256 -27.75 36.51 -31.09
C LEU A 256 -28.40 37.87 -31.46
N LYS A 257 -29.71 37.89 -31.68
CA LYS A 257 -30.51 39.12 -31.88
C LYS A 257 -30.58 39.99 -30.63
N LYS A 258 -30.66 39.42 -29.42
CA LYS A 258 -30.58 40.17 -28.15
C LYS A 258 -29.21 40.83 -28.00
N LEU A 259 -28.12 40.09 -28.23
CA LEU A 259 -26.76 40.62 -28.22
C LEU A 259 -26.57 41.76 -29.23
N GLU A 260 -27.13 41.65 -30.44
CA GLU A 260 -27.10 42.73 -31.43
C GLU A 260 -27.90 43.97 -30.97
N THR A 261 -29.06 43.80 -30.31
CA THR A 261 -29.79 44.94 -29.71
C THR A 261 -29.08 45.55 -28.50
N GLU A 262 -28.42 44.75 -27.66
CA GLU A 262 -27.67 45.23 -26.49
C GLU A 262 -26.41 46.02 -26.92
N LYS A 263 -25.70 45.52 -27.94
CA LYS A 263 -24.60 46.20 -28.63
C LYS A 263 -25.03 47.57 -29.18
N GLU A 264 -26.18 47.67 -29.83
CA GLU A 264 -26.70 48.97 -30.30
C GLU A 264 -27.17 49.88 -29.15
N ILE A 265 -27.74 49.34 -28.06
CA ILE A 265 -28.06 50.11 -26.84
C ILE A 265 -26.78 50.69 -26.19
N LEU A 266 -25.72 49.88 -26.07
CA LEU A 266 -24.42 50.31 -25.54
C LEU A 266 -23.76 51.36 -26.44
N LYS A 267 -23.91 51.24 -27.77
CA LYS A 267 -23.44 52.21 -28.75
C LYS A 267 -24.19 53.54 -28.66
N VAL A 268 -25.52 53.53 -28.50
CA VAL A 268 -26.32 54.74 -28.23
C VAL A 268 -25.86 55.42 -26.93
N LYS A 269 -25.68 54.66 -25.83
CA LYS A 269 -25.14 55.21 -24.56
C LYS A 269 -23.73 55.79 -24.70
N LEU A 270 -22.88 55.19 -25.52
CA LEU A 270 -21.53 55.69 -25.78
C LEU A 270 -21.55 57.02 -26.54
N ASP A 271 -22.49 57.21 -27.46
CA ASP A 271 -22.67 58.48 -28.17
C ASP A 271 -23.40 59.54 -27.31
N GLU A 272 -24.31 59.12 -26.44
CA GLU A 272 -24.97 59.96 -25.42
C GLU A 272 -23.93 60.56 -24.45
N MET A 273 -23.04 59.74 -23.87
CA MET A 273 -21.93 60.22 -23.02
C MET A 273 -20.94 61.16 -23.74
N LYS A 274 -20.77 61.03 -25.07
CA LYS A 274 -19.96 61.99 -25.84
C LYS A 274 -20.65 63.34 -25.94
N ILE A 275 -21.96 63.35 -26.20
CA ILE A 275 -22.77 64.58 -26.27
C ILE A 275 -22.76 65.29 -24.91
N GLU A 276 -22.92 64.55 -23.81
CA GLU A 276 -22.80 65.11 -22.45
C GLU A 276 -21.39 65.70 -22.20
N SER A 277 -20.33 64.99 -22.58
CA SER A 277 -18.94 65.45 -22.44
C SER A 277 -18.65 66.72 -23.27
N GLU A 278 -19.12 66.77 -24.52
CA GLU A 278 -19.03 67.96 -25.38
C GLU A 278 -19.84 69.13 -24.81
N GLN A 279 -21.02 68.88 -24.24
CA GLN A 279 -21.85 69.90 -23.61
C GLN A 279 -21.21 70.44 -22.32
N HIS A 280 -20.62 69.57 -21.49
CA HIS A 280 -19.81 70.00 -20.33
C HIS A 280 -18.60 70.84 -20.76
N GLN A 281 -17.92 70.49 -21.86
CA GLN A 281 -16.81 71.29 -22.39
C GLN A 281 -17.27 72.65 -22.95
N GLN A 282 -18.48 72.75 -23.50
CA GLN A 282 -19.07 74.03 -23.92
C GLN A 282 -19.45 74.89 -22.71
N ASN A 283 -20.09 74.32 -21.70
CA ASN A 283 -20.43 75.02 -20.45
C ASN A 283 -19.17 75.56 -19.74
N PHE A 284 -18.08 74.80 -19.71
CA PHE A 284 -16.80 75.26 -19.13
C PHE A 284 -16.25 76.49 -19.86
N LYS A 285 -16.31 76.53 -21.19
CA LYS A 285 -15.88 77.70 -21.99
C LYS A 285 -16.74 78.94 -21.72
N GLN A 286 -18.05 78.77 -21.54
CA GLN A 286 -18.94 79.88 -21.18
C GLN A 286 -18.60 80.46 -19.80
N LEU A 287 -18.35 79.61 -18.81
CA LEU A 287 -17.92 80.04 -17.46
C LEU A 287 -16.55 80.73 -17.48
N GLU A 288 -15.63 80.31 -18.37
CA GLU A 288 -14.35 80.98 -18.61
C GLU A 288 -14.52 82.37 -19.26
N GLU A 289 -15.41 82.51 -20.25
CA GLU A 289 -15.76 83.79 -20.86
C GLU A 289 -16.50 84.73 -19.88
N GLU A 290 -17.30 84.20 -18.95
CA GLU A 290 -17.96 84.98 -17.89
C GLU A 290 -16.96 85.45 -16.82
N ARG A 291 -16.02 84.59 -16.41
CA ARG A 291 -14.91 84.94 -15.49
C ARG A 291 -14.14 86.15 -16.02
N ASP A 292 -13.73 86.12 -17.28
CA ASP A 292 -12.89 87.18 -17.85
C ASP A 292 -13.67 88.50 -18.04
N GLN A 293 -14.98 88.41 -18.31
CA GLN A 293 -15.86 89.58 -18.28
C GLN A 293 -16.05 90.18 -16.88
N LEU A 294 -16.06 89.36 -15.83
CA LEU A 294 -16.16 89.83 -14.44
C LEU A 294 -14.86 90.46 -13.96
N LEU A 295 -13.71 89.83 -14.23
CA LEU A 295 -12.39 90.38 -13.92
C LEU A 295 -12.20 91.77 -14.51
N LYS A 296 -12.57 91.96 -15.79
CA LYS A 296 -12.50 93.27 -16.43
C LYS A 296 -13.41 94.32 -15.77
N LYS A 297 -14.62 93.96 -15.36
CA LYS A 297 -15.55 94.88 -14.68
C LYS A 297 -15.02 95.34 -13.32
N ILE A 298 -14.23 94.50 -12.64
CA ILE A 298 -13.57 94.86 -11.38
C ILE A 298 -12.45 95.88 -11.67
N GLU A 299 -11.59 95.62 -12.67
CA GLU A 299 -10.53 96.54 -13.09
C GLU A 299 -11.08 97.92 -13.54
N ASP A 300 -12.16 97.92 -14.34
CA ASP A 300 -12.84 99.16 -14.77
C ASP A 300 -13.43 99.93 -13.56
N PHE A 301 -13.88 99.25 -12.50
CA PHE A 301 -14.45 99.87 -11.29
C PHE A 301 -13.38 100.45 -10.36
N GLU A 302 -12.28 99.72 -10.12
CA GLU A 302 -11.14 100.20 -9.33
C GLU A 302 -10.54 101.47 -9.93
N GLN A 303 -10.40 101.54 -11.25
CA GLN A 303 -9.92 102.74 -11.95
C GLN A 303 -10.87 103.94 -11.77
N GLY A 304 -12.19 103.72 -11.76
CA GLY A 304 -13.18 104.76 -11.50
C GLY A 304 -13.06 105.35 -10.09
N GLN A 305 -12.91 104.50 -9.07
CA GLN A 305 -12.82 104.92 -7.67
C GLN A 305 -11.58 105.79 -7.39
N VAL A 306 -10.44 105.47 -8.02
CA VAL A 306 -9.19 106.23 -7.88
C VAL A 306 -9.31 107.68 -8.41
N LEU A 307 -10.13 107.90 -9.44
CA LEU A 307 -10.36 109.25 -10.00
C LEU A 307 -11.26 110.08 -9.07
N GLU A 308 -12.36 109.52 -8.60
CA GLU A 308 -13.33 110.20 -7.72
C GLU A 308 -12.70 110.57 -6.36
N GLU A 309 -11.81 109.72 -5.84
CA GLU A 309 -10.98 110.05 -4.67
C GLU A 309 -9.96 111.19 -4.91
N GLY A 310 -9.63 111.51 -6.16
CA GLY A 310 -8.72 112.60 -6.53
C GLY A 310 -9.40 113.97 -6.42
N ASP A 311 -10.57 114.11 -7.04
CA ASP A 311 -11.31 115.39 -7.12
C ASP A 311 -11.74 115.88 -5.73
N ILE A 312 -12.23 114.98 -4.86
CA ILE A 312 -12.62 115.31 -3.47
C ILE A 312 -11.44 115.87 -2.67
N LYS A 313 -10.21 115.38 -2.89
CA LYS A 313 -9.01 115.89 -2.20
C LYS A 313 -8.62 117.28 -2.69
N LEU A 314 -8.88 117.60 -3.95
CA LEU A 314 -8.63 118.93 -4.53
C LEU A 314 -9.58 119.98 -3.95
N GLU A 315 -10.89 119.70 -3.93
CA GLU A 315 -11.91 120.64 -3.43
C GLU A 315 -11.70 120.98 -1.93
N VAL A 316 -11.30 120.00 -1.11
CA VAL A 316 -10.98 120.23 0.31
C VAL A 316 -9.77 121.16 0.47
N ALA A 317 -8.76 121.04 -0.39
CA ALA A 317 -7.55 121.87 -0.33
C ALA A 317 -7.83 123.35 -0.71
N GLU A 318 -8.62 123.60 -1.76
CA GLU A 318 -9.00 124.95 -2.17
C GLU A 318 -9.83 125.68 -1.09
N ASN A 319 -10.80 124.96 -0.50
CA ASN A 319 -11.61 125.51 0.59
C ASN A 319 -10.76 125.87 1.82
N GLN A 320 -9.81 125.03 2.21
CA GLN A 320 -8.88 125.33 3.31
C GLN A 320 -8.04 126.57 3.02
N ALA A 321 -7.44 126.67 1.83
CA ALA A 321 -6.64 127.84 1.43
C ALA A 321 -7.45 129.15 1.47
N SER A 322 -8.71 129.12 1.03
CA SER A 322 -9.62 130.28 1.07
C SER A 322 -9.90 130.75 2.51
N THR A 323 -10.14 129.82 3.44
CA THR A 323 -10.36 130.18 4.87
C THR A 323 -9.12 130.74 5.56
N ALA A 324 -7.92 130.28 5.18
CA ALA A 324 -6.66 130.82 5.69
C ALA A 324 -6.45 132.28 5.27
N ALA A 325 -6.66 132.59 3.98
CA ALA A 325 -6.51 133.94 3.43
C ALA A 325 -7.48 134.95 4.07
N LEU A 326 -8.74 134.55 4.34
CA LEU A 326 -9.71 135.39 5.06
C LEU A 326 -9.28 135.66 6.51
N SER A 327 -8.65 134.70 7.18
CA SER A 327 -8.18 134.84 8.55
C SER A 327 -7.04 135.85 8.69
N GLU A 328 -6.11 135.88 7.72
CA GLU A 328 -5.00 136.84 7.67
C GLU A 328 -5.48 138.29 7.43
N GLN A 329 -6.52 138.48 6.62
CA GLN A 329 -7.16 139.78 6.41
C GLN A 329 -7.81 140.34 7.68
N ILE A 330 -8.46 139.48 8.47
CA ILE A 330 -9.06 139.87 9.77
C ILE A 330 -7.96 140.26 10.78
N ALA A 331 -6.86 139.51 10.83
CA ALA A 331 -5.73 139.81 11.72
C ALA A 331 -5.06 141.16 11.38
N THR A 332 -4.80 141.43 10.10
CA THR A 332 -4.16 142.67 9.65
C THR A 332 -5.03 143.91 9.88
N LEU A 333 -6.35 143.84 9.63
CA LEU A 333 -7.29 144.92 9.96
C LEU A 333 -7.36 145.19 11.48
N THR A 334 -7.30 144.15 12.31
CA THR A 334 -7.35 144.26 13.78
C THR A 334 -6.14 145.03 14.32
N GLU A 335 -4.93 144.78 13.81
CA GLU A 335 -3.72 145.49 14.23
C GLU A 335 -3.72 146.96 13.74
N GLN A 336 -4.26 147.25 12.55
CA GLN A 336 -4.42 148.64 12.09
C GLN A 336 -5.33 149.46 13.02
N LEU A 337 -6.45 148.88 13.47
CA LEU A 337 -7.35 149.50 14.44
C LEU A 337 -6.65 149.76 15.79
N ARG A 338 -5.79 148.84 16.25
CA ARG A 338 -4.99 148.99 17.47
C ARG A 338 -4.03 150.19 17.36
N VAL A 339 -3.25 150.25 16.29
CA VAL A 339 -2.24 151.31 16.06
C VAL A 339 -2.89 152.70 15.98
N GLN A 340 -4.02 152.84 15.28
CA GLN A 340 -4.70 154.15 15.16
C GLN A 340 -5.32 154.62 16.48
N THR A 341 -5.80 153.70 17.31
CA THR A 341 -6.26 154.00 18.67
C THR A 341 -5.12 154.54 19.54
N GLU A 342 -3.91 153.99 19.39
CA GLU A 342 -2.70 154.44 20.09
C GLU A 342 -2.27 155.86 19.67
N VAL A 343 -2.31 156.17 18.36
CA VAL A 343 -2.05 157.51 17.81
C VAL A 343 -3.01 158.55 18.39
N MET A 344 -4.31 158.26 18.46
CA MET A 344 -5.31 159.13 19.11
C MET A 344 -4.99 159.37 20.59
N GLY A 345 -4.59 158.33 21.32
CA GLY A 345 -4.18 158.43 22.72
C GLY A 345 -2.97 159.35 22.92
N ASN A 346 -2.05 159.40 21.96
CA ASN A 346 -0.85 160.23 22.03
C ASN A 346 -1.09 161.69 21.62
N LEU A 347 -1.90 161.95 20.58
CA LEU A 347 -2.32 163.32 20.22
C LEU A 347 -3.03 164.06 21.37
N ARG A 348 -3.90 163.36 22.12
CA ARG A 348 -4.56 163.93 23.30
C ARG A 348 -3.59 164.27 24.45
N LYS A 349 -2.54 163.47 24.64
CA LYS A 349 -1.48 163.78 25.63
C LYS A 349 -0.69 165.03 25.22
N GLU A 350 -0.32 165.13 23.94
CA GLU A 350 0.39 166.29 23.39
C GLU A 350 -0.44 167.57 23.52
N GLN A 351 -1.72 167.52 23.13
CA GLN A 351 -2.69 168.62 23.30
C GLN A 351 -2.79 169.07 24.76
N GLY A 352 -2.92 168.12 25.71
CA GLY A 352 -2.98 168.41 27.14
C GLY A 352 -1.71 169.07 27.68
N ALA A 353 -0.53 168.60 27.26
CA ALA A 353 0.75 169.18 27.64
C ALA A 353 0.94 170.60 27.08
N LEU A 354 0.63 170.82 25.80
CA LEU A 354 0.68 172.15 25.17
C LEU A 354 -0.25 173.15 25.85
N ARG A 355 -1.47 172.73 26.22
CA ARG A 355 -2.40 173.56 26.99
C ARG A 355 -1.84 173.93 28.37
N GLN A 356 -1.25 172.99 29.09
CA GLN A 356 -0.63 173.27 30.39
C GLN A 356 0.57 174.23 30.26
N GLU A 357 1.43 174.07 29.24
CA GLU A 357 2.55 174.99 28.99
C GLU A 357 2.04 176.40 28.62
N ARG A 358 1.01 176.49 27.76
CA ARG A 358 0.34 177.74 27.39
C ARG A 358 -0.23 178.45 28.62
N ASP A 359 -1.01 177.76 29.46
CA ASP A 359 -1.67 178.34 30.63
C ASP A 359 -0.66 178.81 31.68
N MET A 360 0.46 178.10 31.82
CA MET A 360 1.61 178.49 32.65
C MET A 360 2.28 179.78 32.15
N TYR A 361 2.47 179.93 30.82
CA TYR A 361 3.02 181.18 30.26
C TYR A 361 2.01 182.33 30.26
N GLN A 362 0.73 182.07 30.03
CA GLN A 362 -0.33 183.07 30.16
C GLN A 362 -0.41 183.61 31.60
N LYS A 363 -0.26 182.74 32.61
CA LYS A 363 -0.19 183.16 34.01
C LYS A 363 1.00 184.09 34.25
N LYS A 364 2.20 183.72 33.78
CA LYS A 364 3.41 184.58 33.86
C LYS A 364 3.25 185.91 33.12
N ALA A 365 2.58 185.92 31.96
CA ALA A 365 2.27 187.14 31.23
C ALA A 365 1.29 188.04 32.00
N LYS A 366 0.26 187.47 32.63
CA LYS A 366 -0.68 188.21 33.50
C LYS A 366 0.01 188.80 34.73
N GLU A 367 0.89 188.03 35.38
CA GLU A 367 1.71 188.48 36.52
C GLU A 367 2.65 189.63 36.12
N LEU A 368 3.33 189.53 34.96
CA LEU A 368 4.21 190.59 34.46
C LEU A 368 3.45 191.82 33.95
N GLU A 369 2.25 191.68 33.39
CA GLU A 369 1.38 192.82 33.05
C GLU A 369 0.89 193.54 34.31
N GLN A 370 0.66 192.81 35.42
CA GLN A 370 0.37 193.43 36.72
C GLN A 370 1.60 194.18 37.27
N VAL A 371 2.80 193.59 37.22
CA VAL A 371 4.06 194.26 37.60
C VAL A 371 4.29 195.52 36.76
N LYS A 372 4.12 195.42 35.43
CA LYS A 372 4.18 196.55 34.49
C LYS A 372 3.25 197.69 34.92
N ARG A 373 1.98 197.40 35.19
CA ARG A 373 1.01 198.42 35.66
C ARG A 373 1.42 199.05 36.99
N THR A 374 1.95 198.28 37.94
CA THR A 374 2.46 198.88 39.19
C THR A 374 3.67 199.77 38.96
N THR A 375 4.59 199.40 38.06
CA THR A 375 5.76 200.23 37.71
C THR A 375 5.34 201.50 36.95
N GLU A 376 4.40 201.39 36.00
CA GLU A 376 3.83 202.53 35.26
C GLU A 376 3.10 203.50 36.22
N ASN A 377 2.33 202.99 37.18
CA ASN A 377 1.68 203.80 38.21
C ASN A 377 2.70 204.51 39.13
N VAL A 378 3.80 203.84 39.51
CA VAL A 378 4.89 204.45 40.29
C VAL A 378 5.59 205.56 39.50
N GLU A 379 5.83 205.36 38.20
CA GLU A 379 6.42 206.37 37.32
C GLU A 379 5.50 207.60 37.17
N ILE A 380 4.18 207.40 37.02
CA ILE A 380 3.17 208.47 36.98
C ILE A 380 3.12 209.24 38.31
N MET A 381 3.08 208.56 39.47
CA MET A 381 3.11 209.24 40.77
C MET A 381 4.39 210.04 40.99
N LYS A 382 5.54 209.52 40.52
CA LYS A 382 6.84 210.23 40.63
C LYS A 382 6.90 211.46 39.72
N GLN A 383 6.18 211.48 38.60
CA GLN A 383 6.01 212.69 37.77
C GLN A 383 5.09 213.72 38.44
N GLN A 384 3.98 213.30 39.05
CA GLN A 384 3.03 214.23 39.69
C GLN A 384 3.61 214.98 40.91
N GLN A 385 4.63 214.42 41.59
CA GLN A 385 5.30 215.06 42.73
C GLN A 385 6.37 216.10 42.37
N GLN A 386 6.68 216.35 41.09
CA GLN A 386 7.76 217.28 40.71
C GLN A 386 7.33 218.78 40.63
N ASN A 387 6.07 219.10 40.94
CA ASN A 387 5.51 220.45 40.84
C ASN A 387 5.58 221.26 42.16
N SER A 388 6.77 221.42 42.76
CA SER A 388 7.01 222.49 43.75
C SER A 388 8.51 222.84 43.89
N PRO A 389 8.92 224.11 43.96
CA PRO A 389 10.32 224.49 43.71
C PRO A 389 11.16 224.76 44.98
N GLU A 390 11.88 223.77 45.50
CA GLU A 390 13.21 224.03 46.10
C GLU A 390 14.20 222.85 46.04
N LYS A 391 15.36 223.10 45.40
CA LYS A 391 16.69 222.45 45.49
C LYS A 391 16.81 220.93 45.76
N GLY A 392 17.29 220.17 44.77
CA GLY A 392 17.98 218.89 45.01
C GLY A 392 18.35 218.06 43.75
N ARG A 393 19.63 218.01 43.35
CA ARG A 393 20.10 217.29 42.14
C ARG A 393 20.24 215.75 42.29
N GLY A 394 19.40 215.10 43.10
CA GLY A 394 19.56 213.66 43.42
C GLY A 394 18.69 212.67 42.63
N ASN A 395 17.69 213.13 41.86
CA ASN A 395 16.54 212.28 41.51
C ASN A 395 16.52 211.69 40.08
N GLN A 396 17.51 212.00 39.23
CA GLN A 396 17.53 211.54 37.82
C GLN A 396 18.05 210.11 37.61
N GLU A 397 18.89 209.59 38.53
CA GLU A 397 19.45 208.23 38.41
C GLU A 397 18.37 207.16 38.59
N ALA A 398 17.71 207.18 39.77
CA ALA A 398 16.56 206.34 40.11
C ALA A 398 15.29 206.62 39.27
N GLN A 399 15.34 207.48 38.26
CA GLN A 399 14.32 207.59 37.22
C GLN A 399 14.71 206.78 35.97
N ARG A 400 15.99 206.78 35.58
CA ARG A 400 16.51 205.91 34.52
C ARG A 400 16.42 204.44 34.90
N ASP A 401 16.72 204.08 36.15
CA ASP A 401 16.59 202.69 36.63
C ASP A 401 15.14 202.19 36.59
N LEU A 402 14.17 203.06 36.91
CA LEU A 402 12.74 202.73 36.81
C LEU A 402 12.33 202.51 35.34
N GLN A 403 12.78 203.38 34.44
CA GLN A 403 12.47 203.32 33.02
C GLN A 403 13.12 202.11 32.32
N ASP A 404 14.36 201.75 32.68
CA ASP A 404 15.05 200.55 32.19
C ASP A 404 14.43 199.26 32.76
N ASN A 405 14.06 199.23 34.04
CA ASN A 405 13.29 198.12 34.60
C ASN A 405 11.92 197.97 33.94
N LEU A 406 11.21 199.06 33.64
CA LEU A 406 9.96 199.01 32.87
C LEU A 406 10.20 198.50 31.44
N CYS A 407 11.31 198.86 30.81
CA CYS A 407 11.71 198.34 29.50
C CYS A 407 11.99 196.82 29.56
N LYS A 408 12.71 196.34 30.57
CA LYS A 408 12.97 194.91 30.83
C LYS A 408 11.69 194.12 31.10
N VAL A 409 10.75 194.68 31.87
CA VAL A 409 9.42 194.07 32.10
C VAL A 409 8.61 194.03 30.80
N LYS A 410 8.59 195.11 30.00
CA LYS A 410 7.91 195.14 28.69
C LYS A 410 8.49 194.13 27.71
N LYS A 411 9.81 193.99 27.65
CA LYS A 411 10.50 193.01 26.80
C LYS A 411 10.17 191.56 27.22
N THR A 412 10.31 191.24 28.50
CA THR A 412 10.02 189.88 29.00
C THR A 412 8.54 189.54 28.87
N LEU A 413 7.62 190.47 29.14
CA LEU A 413 6.19 190.32 28.88
C LEU A 413 5.91 189.99 27.41
N TRP A 414 6.53 190.70 26.47
CA TRP A 414 6.37 190.43 25.03
C TRP A 414 6.94 189.06 24.64
N GLU A 415 8.08 188.65 25.20
CA GLU A 415 8.64 187.30 25.00
C GLU A 415 7.69 186.21 25.52
N TYR A 416 7.04 186.42 26.67
CA TYR A 416 6.02 185.52 27.21
C TYR A 416 4.75 185.47 26.36
N GLN A 417 4.20 186.62 25.96
CA GLN A 417 3.02 186.70 25.07
C GLN A 417 3.29 186.06 23.70
N LYS A 418 4.49 186.28 23.14
CA LYS A 418 4.93 185.63 21.90
C LYS A 418 5.05 184.11 22.05
N ARG A 419 5.49 183.62 23.21
CA ARG A 419 5.58 182.19 23.51
C ARG A 419 4.22 181.55 23.76
N GLU A 420 3.31 182.25 24.44
CA GLU A 420 1.90 181.87 24.59
C GLU A 420 1.22 181.73 23.22
N GLY A 421 1.32 182.73 22.34
CA GLY A 421 0.79 182.66 20.98
C GLY A 421 1.44 181.56 20.13
N GLY A 422 2.75 181.34 20.30
CA GLY A 422 3.47 180.23 19.65
C GLY A 422 2.99 178.84 20.10
N LEU A 423 2.57 178.70 21.35
CA LEU A 423 2.00 177.46 21.90
C LEU A 423 0.52 177.30 21.52
N LEU A 424 -0.26 178.38 21.50
CA LEU A 424 -1.65 178.37 21.01
C LEU A 424 -1.71 177.90 19.55
N ASN A 425 -0.79 178.37 18.70
CA ASN A 425 -0.69 177.89 17.32
C ASN A 425 -0.32 176.40 17.21
N ARG A 426 0.45 175.86 18.17
CA ARG A 426 0.76 174.41 18.25
C ARG A 426 -0.42 173.60 18.77
N GLU A 427 -1.12 174.08 19.81
CA GLU A 427 -2.34 173.46 20.33
C GLU A 427 -3.42 173.38 19.23
N ASN A 428 -3.58 174.45 18.44
CA ASN A 428 -4.47 174.48 17.28
C ASN A 428 -4.04 173.48 16.19
N ALA A 429 -2.74 173.36 15.89
CA ALA A 429 -2.24 172.38 14.92
C ALA A 429 -2.38 170.92 15.41
N VAL A 430 -2.33 170.67 16.72
CA VAL A 430 -2.62 169.35 17.31
C VAL A 430 -4.13 169.10 17.38
N LEU A 431 -4.96 170.12 17.61
CA LEU A 431 -6.43 170.04 17.48
C LEU A 431 -6.86 169.65 16.06
N GLU A 432 -6.30 170.28 15.03
CA GLU A 432 -6.59 169.97 13.61
C GLU A 432 -6.20 168.51 13.27
N LYS A 433 -5.08 168.02 13.81
CA LYS A 433 -4.71 166.60 13.72
C LYS A 433 -5.67 165.70 14.48
N GLU A 434 -6.10 166.09 15.68
CA GLU A 434 -7.07 165.32 16.47
C GLU A 434 -8.45 165.27 15.81
N GLU A 435 -8.87 166.30 15.07
CA GLU A 435 -10.11 166.29 14.28
C GLU A 435 -10.01 165.38 13.06
N LYS A 436 -8.92 165.47 12.27
CA LYS A 436 -8.70 164.55 11.14
C LYS A 436 -8.60 163.10 11.61
N GLN A 437 -7.92 162.84 12.73
CA GLN A 437 -7.84 161.50 13.29
C GLN A 437 -9.18 161.04 13.92
N LYS A 438 -10.03 161.94 14.45
CA LYS A 438 -11.42 161.61 14.84
C LYS A 438 -12.29 161.23 13.65
N GLU A 439 -12.05 161.80 12.47
CA GLU A 439 -12.78 161.45 11.25
C GLU A 439 -12.42 160.03 10.80
N VAL A 440 -11.13 159.71 10.71
CA VAL A 440 -10.67 158.33 10.46
C VAL A 440 -11.16 157.36 11.54
N MET A 441 -11.25 157.77 12.81
CA MET A 441 -11.85 156.93 13.86
C MET A 441 -13.35 156.65 13.66
N LYS A 442 -14.12 157.50 12.99
CA LYS A 442 -15.52 157.20 12.62
C LYS A 442 -15.58 156.16 11.49
N GLU A 443 -14.69 156.28 10.50
CA GLU A 443 -14.56 155.28 9.43
C GLU A 443 -14.14 153.92 10.02
N ASN A 444 -13.19 153.92 10.96
CA ASN A 444 -12.79 152.73 11.72
C ASN A 444 -13.95 152.10 12.52
N GLU A 445 -14.77 152.87 13.23
CA GLU A 445 -15.93 152.31 13.94
C GLU A 445 -16.98 151.72 12.99
N ASN A 446 -17.15 152.30 11.79
CA ASN A 446 -17.98 151.71 10.72
C ASN A 446 -17.37 150.40 10.18
N LEU A 447 -16.08 150.38 9.86
CA LEU A 447 -15.34 149.18 9.43
C LEU A 447 -15.36 148.09 10.51
N LYS A 448 -15.24 148.46 11.78
CA LYS A 448 -15.33 147.57 12.95
C LYS A 448 -16.75 147.02 13.16
N HIS A 449 -17.79 147.78 12.80
CA HIS A 449 -19.16 147.25 12.76
C HIS A 449 -19.34 146.23 11.63
N GLN A 450 -18.79 146.51 10.44
CA GLN A 450 -18.75 145.56 9.33
C GLN A 450 -17.90 144.31 9.65
N LEU A 451 -16.80 144.46 10.39
CA LEU A 451 -15.97 143.35 10.87
C LEU A 451 -16.75 142.47 11.86
N ALA A 452 -17.52 143.08 12.78
CA ALA A 452 -18.37 142.34 13.71
C ALA A 452 -19.55 141.63 13.00
N GLU A 453 -20.11 142.24 11.95
CA GLU A 453 -21.12 141.61 11.10
C GLU A 453 -20.53 140.45 10.28
N ALA A 454 -19.28 140.59 9.81
CA ALA A 454 -18.54 139.51 9.14
C ALA A 454 -18.19 138.38 10.11
N GLN A 455 -17.73 138.69 11.34
CA GLN A 455 -17.42 137.72 12.38
C GLN A 455 -18.67 136.93 12.80
N THR A 456 -19.80 137.60 13.07
CA THR A 456 -21.06 136.90 13.40
C THR A 456 -21.61 136.07 12.24
N LYS A 457 -21.38 136.46 10.98
CA LYS A 457 -21.65 135.60 9.80
C LYS A 457 -20.72 134.39 9.73
N VAL A 458 -19.42 134.56 10.00
CA VAL A 458 -18.45 133.45 10.07
C VAL A 458 -18.77 132.49 11.22
N GLU A 459 -19.18 132.99 12.38
CA GLU A 459 -19.66 132.18 13.50
C GLU A 459 -20.94 131.42 13.14
N ALA A 460 -21.93 132.07 12.53
CA ALA A 460 -23.16 131.42 12.06
C ALA A 460 -22.87 130.33 11.01
N LEU A 461 -21.96 130.59 10.07
CA LEU A 461 -21.50 129.60 9.10
C LEU A 461 -20.68 128.48 9.75
N SER A 462 -19.87 128.76 10.77
CA SER A 462 -19.16 127.74 11.56
C SER A 462 -20.14 126.86 12.35
N HIS A 463 -21.19 127.43 12.93
CA HIS A 463 -22.25 126.67 13.60
C HIS A 463 -23.07 125.84 12.62
N LYS A 464 -23.39 126.36 11.43
CA LYS A 464 -24.04 125.58 10.36
C LYS A 464 -23.13 124.44 9.89
N GLY A 465 -21.84 124.73 9.66
CA GLY A 465 -20.82 123.75 9.29
C GLY A 465 -20.70 122.63 10.32
N LYS A 466 -20.64 122.95 11.61
CA LYS A 466 -20.65 121.96 12.71
C LYS A 466 -21.94 121.13 12.77
N GLY A 467 -23.09 121.73 12.46
CA GLY A 467 -24.35 121.00 12.32
C GLY A 467 -24.30 119.96 11.20
N GLN A 468 -23.83 120.39 10.01
CA GLN A 468 -23.61 119.51 8.87
C GLN A 468 -22.50 118.48 9.12
N GLU A 469 -21.48 118.82 9.93
CA GLU A 469 -20.40 117.92 10.33
C GLU A 469 -20.91 116.79 11.26
N GLU A 470 -21.78 117.09 12.24
CA GLU A 470 -22.41 116.05 13.06
C GLU A 470 -23.48 115.25 12.31
N GLU A 471 -24.16 115.85 11.33
CA GLU A 471 -25.02 115.13 10.39
C GLU A 471 -24.20 114.15 9.54
N VAL A 472 -23.09 114.60 8.93
CA VAL A 472 -22.15 113.75 8.19
C VAL A 472 -21.49 112.69 9.07
N LYS A 473 -21.15 112.99 10.33
CA LYS A 473 -20.68 111.97 11.30
C LYS A 473 -21.77 110.96 11.63
N THR A 474 -23.03 111.37 11.71
CA THR A 474 -24.15 110.46 11.98
C THR A 474 -24.43 109.56 10.77
N LEU A 475 -24.43 110.12 9.55
CA LEU A 475 -24.51 109.36 8.30
C LEU A 475 -23.29 108.43 8.14
N ARG A 476 -22.08 108.85 8.50
CA ARG A 476 -20.89 107.97 8.52
C ARG A 476 -21.00 106.84 9.55
N ARG A 477 -21.59 107.08 10.73
CA ARG A 477 -21.86 106.02 11.73
C ARG A 477 -22.92 105.03 11.22
N GLN A 478 -23.94 105.52 10.51
CA GLN A 478 -24.96 104.67 9.89
C GLN A 478 -24.40 103.87 8.70
N LEU A 479 -23.58 104.49 7.84
CA LEU A 479 -22.85 103.80 6.78
C LEU A 479 -21.84 102.80 7.33
N SER A 480 -21.19 103.09 8.46
CA SER A 480 -20.39 102.09 9.20
C SER A 480 -21.29 100.94 9.62
N SER A 481 -22.34 101.18 10.44
CA SER A 481 -23.25 100.12 10.91
C SER A 481 -23.77 99.24 9.77
N VAL A 482 -24.23 99.83 8.67
CA VAL A 482 -24.72 99.09 7.50
C VAL A 482 -23.59 98.36 6.76
N SER A 483 -22.38 98.92 6.69
CA SER A 483 -21.20 98.24 6.15
C SER A 483 -20.71 97.11 7.05
N ASP A 484 -20.78 97.28 8.37
CA ASP A 484 -20.37 96.32 9.40
C ASP A 484 -21.39 95.16 9.48
N GLU A 485 -22.69 95.47 9.34
CA GLU A 485 -23.77 94.48 9.16
C GLU A 485 -23.65 93.75 7.80
N LEU A 486 -23.27 94.46 6.73
CA LEU A 486 -23.05 93.86 5.41
C LEU A 486 -21.81 92.97 5.37
N THR A 487 -20.71 93.36 6.02
CA THR A 487 -19.54 92.47 6.15
C THR A 487 -19.84 91.30 7.07
N GLU A 488 -20.55 91.47 8.19
CA GLU A 488 -20.90 90.34 9.06
C GLU A 488 -21.90 89.37 8.39
N THR A 489 -22.84 89.86 7.57
CA THR A 489 -23.69 88.99 6.73
C THR A 489 -22.88 88.28 5.65
N HIS A 490 -22.00 88.97 4.93
CA HIS A 490 -21.13 88.36 3.93
C HIS A 490 -20.16 87.33 4.54
N GLU A 491 -19.54 87.62 5.69
CA GLU A 491 -18.68 86.68 6.40
C GLU A 491 -19.46 85.46 6.89
N ARG A 492 -20.70 85.62 7.37
CA ARG A 492 -21.58 84.50 7.73
C ARG A 492 -21.97 83.65 6.51
N GLU A 493 -22.37 84.27 5.40
CA GLU A 493 -22.71 83.56 4.16
C GLU A 493 -21.50 82.86 3.53
N VAL A 494 -20.33 83.51 3.48
CA VAL A 494 -19.06 82.92 3.01
C VAL A 494 -18.61 81.79 3.93
N SER A 495 -18.79 81.92 5.25
CA SER A 495 -18.51 80.83 6.19
C SER A 495 -19.44 79.63 5.97
N GLN A 496 -20.74 79.87 5.80
CA GLN A 496 -21.72 78.82 5.55
C GLN A 496 -21.51 78.14 4.19
N LEU A 497 -21.19 78.90 3.14
CA LEU A 497 -20.82 78.36 1.82
C LEU A 497 -19.51 77.57 1.90
N LYS A 498 -18.53 78.03 2.69
CA LYS A 498 -17.27 77.32 2.92
C LYS A 498 -17.46 76.01 3.69
N GLU A 499 -18.32 75.98 4.70
CA GLU A 499 -18.69 74.75 5.41
C GLU A 499 -19.47 73.78 4.50
N SER A 500 -20.41 74.28 3.70
CA SER A 500 -21.14 73.47 2.71
C SER A 500 -20.22 72.94 1.60
N MET A 501 -19.24 73.73 1.16
CA MET A 501 -18.24 73.32 0.16
C MET A 501 -17.25 72.34 0.75
N GLN A 502 -16.78 72.52 1.99
CA GLN A 502 -15.93 71.56 2.68
C GLN A 502 -16.67 70.22 2.83
N THR A 503 -17.94 70.26 3.28
CA THR A 503 -18.78 69.05 3.37
C THR A 503 -18.96 68.38 2.01
N ALA A 504 -19.06 69.15 0.91
CA ALA A 504 -19.12 68.60 -0.44
C ALA A 504 -17.78 67.97 -0.88
N CYS A 505 -16.64 68.57 -0.53
CA CYS A 505 -15.31 67.99 -0.75
C CYS A 505 -15.12 66.69 0.06
N ASP A 506 -15.45 66.71 1.36
CA ASP A 506 -15.34 65.54 2.24
C ASP A 506 -16.20 64.37 1.72
N ASN A 507 -17.41 64.66 1.23
CA ASN A 507 -18.27 63.68 0.56
C ASN A 507 -17.71 63.21 -0.79
N ALA A 508 -17.08 64.09 -1.58
CA ALA A 508 -16.49 63.74 -2.86
C ALA A 508 -15.22 62.87 -2.70
N ASP A 509 -14.41 63.13 -1.68
CA ASP A 509 -13.25 62.29 -1.34
C ASP A 509 -13.69 60.98 -0.69
N GLN A 510 -14.75 60.96 0.14
CA GLN A 510 -15.34 59.70 0.59
C GLN A 510 -15.95 58.89 -0.58
N LEU A 511 -16.51 59.53 -1.60
CA LEU A 511 -16.94 58.85 -2.82
C LEU A 511 -15.74 58.32 -3.64
N ARG A 512 -14.63 59.05 -3.68
CA ARG A 512 -13.36 58.60 -4.29
C ARG A 512 -12.83 57.35 -3.59
N ASP A 513 -12.69 57.38 -2.26
CA ASP A 513 -12.28 56.24 -1.43
C ASP A 513 -13.18 55.01 -1.65
N ASN A 514 -14.49 55.20 -1.85
CA ASN A 514 -15.43 54.12 -2.14
C ASN A 514 -15.29 53.58 -3.58
N VAL A 515 -14.99 54.43 -4.56
CA VAL A 515 -14.71 54.03 -5.95
C VAL A 515 -13.39 53.26 -6.03
N ASP A 516 -12.32 53.74 -5.38
CA ASP A 516 -11.02 53.08 -5.36
C ASP A 516 -11.12 51.70 -4.68
N GLN A 517 -11.81 51.63 -3.53
CA GLN A 517 -12.17 50.37 -2.88
C GLN A 517 -13.07 49.43 -3.72
N LEU A 518 -13.82 49.93 -4.69
CA LEU A 518 -14.58 49.11 -5.64
C LEU A 518 -13.69 48.65 -6.80
N MET A 519 -12.72 49.47 -7.23
CA MET A 519 -11.72 49.07 -8.22
C MET A 519 -10.81 47.97 -7.68
N GLU A 520 -10.25 48.10 -6.47
CA GLU A 520 -9.46 47.05 -5.80
C GLU A 520 -10.23 45.72 -5.70
N LYS A 521 -11.52 45.78 -5.34
CA LYS A 521 -12.39 44.59 -5.28
C LYS A 521 -12.64 43.98 -6.66
N ASN A 522 -12.77 44.81 -7.69
CA ASN A 522 -12.99 44.35 -9.05
C ASN A 522 -11.71 43.74 -9.66
N GLU A 523 -10.54 44.32 -9.36
CA GLU A 523 -9.23 43.78 -9.73
C GLU A 523 -9.00 42.43 -9.04
N HIS A 524 -9.21 42.30 -7.73
CA HIS A 524 -9.15 41.02 -7.02
C HIS A 524 -10.17 39.98 -7.54
N LEU A 525 -11.38 40.39 -7.96
CA LEU A 525 -12.33 39.49 -8.59
C LEU A 525 -11.85 39.03 -9.97
N GLN A 526 -11.20 39.91 -10.74
CA GLN A 526 -10.61 39.59 -12.03
C GLN A 526 -9.40 38.66 -11.89
N GLU A 527 -8.51 38.89 -10.91
CA GLU A 527 -7.44 37.95 -10.53
C GLU A 527 -8.01 36.56 -10.21
N HIS A 528 -9.08 36.48 -9.40
CA HIS A 528 -9.70 35.21 -9.05
C HIS A 528 -10.36 34.52 -10.25
N VAL A 529 -10.90 35.27 -11.21
CA VAL A 529 -11.45 34.73 -12.47
C VAL A 529 -10.34 34.17 -13.35
N GLU A 530 -9.17 34.81 -13.45
CA GLU A 530 -8.02 34.23 -14.17
C GLU A 530 -7.41 33.01 -13.43
N GLU A 531 -7.35 33.00 -12.09
CA GLU A 531 -6.98 31.80 -11.32
C GLU A 531 -7.95 30.63 -11.60
N LEU A 532 -9.26 30.90 -11.62
CA LEU A 532 -10.28 29.88 -11.92
C LEU A 532 -10.18 29.38 -13.37
N LYS A 533 -9.91 30.24 -14.36
CA LYS A 533 -9.65 29.81 -15.75
C LYS A 533 -8.41 28.93 -15.86
N LEU A 534 -7.34 29.25 -15.13
CA LEU A 534 -6.13 28.43 -15.09
C LEU A 534 -6.41 27.06 -14.46
N ILE A 535 -7.21 27.01 -13.39
CA ILE A 535 -7.65 25.75 -12.77
C ILE A 535 -8.54 24.94 -13.72
N ILE A 536 -9.47 25.59 -14.44
CA ILE A 536 -10.34 24.91 -15.43
C ILE A 536 -9.49 24.30 -16.56
N THR A 537 -8.61 25.08 -17.18
CA THR A 537 -7.75 24.55 -18.27
C THR A 537 -6.79 23.47 -17.80
N GLN A 538 -6.29 23.52 -16.56
CA GLN A 538 -5.55 22.41 -15.95
C GLN A 538 -6.43 21.16 -15.77
N LYS A 539 -7.69 21.30 -15.33
CA LYS A 539 -8.61 20.16 -15.20
C LYS A 539 -9.08 19.61 -16.54
N GLU A 540 -9.20 20.42 -17.57
CA GLU A 540 -9.44 19.97 -18.95
C GLU A 540 -8.26 19.11 -19.46
N GLN A 541 -7.02 19.50 -19.16
CA GLN A 541 -5.81 18.72 -19.47
C GLN A 541 -5.76 17.40 -18.68
N GLU A 542 -6.06 17.41 -17.37
CA GLU A 542 -6.14 16.18 -16.56
C GLU A 542 -7.24 15.23 -17.09
N ILE A 543 -8.42 15.75 -17.44
CA ILE A 543 -9.51 14.95 -18.01
C ILE A 543 -9.13 14.38 -19.38
N GLN A 544 -8.37 15.12 -20.20
CA GLN A 544 -7.89 14.64 -21.49
C GLN A 544 -6.83 13.53 -21.33
N ALA A 545 -5.88 13.70 -20.42
CA ALA A 545 -4.89 12.66 -20.10
C ALA A 545 -5.57 11.37 -19.57
N LEU A 546 -6.57 11.51 -18.68
CA LEU A 546 -7.33 10.37 -18.17
C LEU A 546 -8.18 9.67 -19.25
N LYS A 547 -8.64 10.39 -20.29
CA LYS A 547 -9.28 9.77 -21.47
C LYS A 547 -8.27 9.01 -22.34
N GLU A 548 -7.05 9.52 -22.47
CA GLU A 548 -5.98 8.87 -23.22
C GLU A 548 -5.47 7.62 -22.48
N GLU A 549 -5.37 7.64 -21.15
CA GLU A 549 -5.16 6.43 -20.35
C GLU A 549 -6.33 5.44 -20.43
N LEU A 550 -7.58 5.91 -20.35
CA LEU A 550 -8.76 5.04 -20.42
C LEU A 550 -8.87 4.35 -21.79
N THR A 551 -8.59 5.06 -22.88
CA THR A 551 -8.58 4.48 -24.24
C THR A 551 -7.40 3.52 -24.42
N LYS A 552 -6.22 3.82 -23.88
CA LYS A 552 -5.09 2.88 -23.83
C LYS A 552 -5.43 1.60 -23.08
N VAL A 553 -5.99 1.69 -21.88
CA VAL A 553 -6.41 0.53 -21.07
C VAL A 553 -7.55 -0.25 -21.74
N SER A 554 -8.48 0.44 -22.41
CA SER A 554 -9.54 -0.22 -23.20
C SER A 554 -8.97 -1.00 -24.39
N ASN A 555 -7.96 -0.47 -25.06
CA ASN A 555 -7.25 -1.16 -26.15
C ASN A 555 -6.45 -2.36 -25.61
N GLU A 556 -5.68 -2.20 -24.54
CA GLU A 556 -4.95 -3.30 -23.88
C GLU A 556 -5.89 -4.42 -23.39
N LEU A 557 -7.07 -4.06 -22.88
CA LEU A 557 -8.12 -5.01 -22.49
C LEU A 557 -8.74 -5.73 -23.71
N ASN A 558 -8.90 -5.05 -24.84
CA ASN A 558 -9.41 -5.67 -26.06
C ASN A 558 -8.36 -6.56 -26.74
N GLU A 559 -7.08 -6.14 -26.77
CA GLU A 559 -5.97 -6.96 -27.25
C GLU A 559 -5.79 -8.23 -26.40
N THR A 560 -5.87 -8.13 -25.07
CA THR A 560 -5.78 -9.31 -24.18
C THR A 560 -7.00 -10.24 -24.32
N LYS A 561 -8.23 -9.70 -24.44
CA LYS A 561 -9.41 -10.50 -24.80
C LYS A 561 -9.26 -11.18 -26.15
N GLU A 562 -8.73 -10.50 -27.18
CA GLU A 562 -8.52 -11.10 -28.49
C GLU A 562 -7.46 -12.20 -28.44
N GLN A 563 -6.35 -11.99 -27.70
CA GLN A 563 -5.34 -13.02 -27.46
C GLN A 563 -5.92 -14.23 -26.72
N GLU A 564 -6.70 -14.04 -25.66
CA GLU A 564 -7.35 -15.13 -24.92
C GLU A 564 -8.37 -15.87 -25.79
N VAL A 565 -9.22 -15.15 -26.53
CA VAL A 565 -10.19 -15.73 -27.47
C VAL A 565 -9.49 -16.51 -28.59
N ASN A 566 -8.35 -16.04 -29.10
CA ASN A 566 -7.59 -16.74 -30.13
C ASN A 566 -6.84 -17.96 -29.56
N HIS A 567 -6.29 -17.88 -28.36
CA HIS A 567 -5.71 -19.02 -27.65
C HIS A 567 -6.77 -20.10 -27.35
N LEU A 568 -7.96 -19.71 -26.89
CA LEU A 568 -9.08 -20.63 -26.66
C LEU A 568 -9.58 -21.27 -27.96
N LYS A 569 -9.62 -20.54 -29.10
CA LYS A 569 -9.91 -21.13 -30.42
C LYS A 569 -8.86 -22.17 -30.82
N GLU A 570 -7.58 -21.88 -30.62
CA GLU A 570 -6.48 -22.80 -30.92
C GLU A 570 -6.55 -24.06 -30.04
N GLU A 571 -6.81 -23.90 -28.73
CA GLU A 571 -7.00 -25.02 -27.81
C GLU A 571 -8.23 -25.86 -28.18
N LEU A 572 -9.33 -25.24 -28.60
CA LEU A 572 -10.52 -25.94 -29.12
C LEU A 572 -10.22 -26.70 -30.42
N SER A 573 -9.44 -26.10 -31.33
CA SER A 573 -9.00 -26.75 -32.57
C SER A 573 -8.15 -27.99 -32.26
N ASN A 574 -7.14 -27.84 -31.38
CA ASN A 574 -6.26 -28.93 -30.97
C ASN A 574 -7.03 -30.05 -30.24
N LYS A 575 -8.01 -29.70 -29.38
CA LYS A 575 -8.91 -30.68 -28.75
C LYS A 575 -9.84 -31.37 -29.75
N THR A 576 -10.27 -30.68 -30.80
CA THR A 576 -11.10 -31.26 -31.88
C THR A 576 -10.30 -32.24 -32.73
N GLU A 577 -9.08 -31.88 -33.13
CA GLU A 577 -8.17 -32.79 -33.84
C GLU A 577 -7.79 -34.00 -32.98
N ALA A 578 -7.54 -33.80 -31.67
CA ALA A 578 -7.29 -34.90 -30.74
C ALA A 578 -8.51 -35.83 -30.59
N LEU A 579 -9.73 -35.29 -30.62
CA LEU A 579 -10.97 -36.06 -30.60
C LEU A 579 -11.14 -36.87 -31.90
N GLU A 580 -10.95 -36.26 -33.07
CA GLU A 580 -11.07 -36.94 -34.37
C GLU A 580 -10.04 -38.08 -34.51
N ASN A 581 -8.79 -37.85 -34.08
CA ASN A 581 -7.77 -38.89 -34.00
C ASN A 581 -8.15 -40.02 -33.01
N ALA A 582 -8.79 -39.69 -31.88
CA ALA A 582 -9.30 -40.68 -30.94
C ALA A 582 -10.47 -41.49 -31.51
N GLU A 583 -11.40 -40.87 -32.25
CA GLU A 583 -12.50 -41.56 -32.95
C GLU A 583 -11.97 -42.51 -34.03
N ILE A 584 -10.97 -42.08 -34.83
CA ILE A 584 -10.28 -42.93 -35.81
C ILE A 584 -9.63 -44.13 -35.12
N SER A 585 -8.98 -43.92 -33.97
CA SER A 585 -8.36 -44.99 -33.16
C SER A 585 -9.40 -45.98 -32.60
N VAL A 586 -10.54 -45.47 -32.10
CA VAL A 586 -11.66 -46.29 -31.61
C VAL A 586 -12.28 -47.11 -32.74
N GLU A 587 -12.50 -46.54 -33.92
CA GLU A 587 -13.10 -47.25 -35.05
C GLU A 587 -12.11 -48.29 -35.64
N TYR A 588 -10.80 -48.03 -35.60
CA TYR A 588 -9.76 -49.03 -35.89
C TYR A 588 -9.78 -50.19 -34.88
N MET A 589 -9.81 -49.91 -33.58
CA MET A 589 -9.89 -50.93 -32.52
C MET A 589 -11.18 -51.76 -32.64
N LYS A 590 -12.31 -51.12 -32.94
CA LYS A 590 -13.60 -51.77 -33.22
C LYS A 590 -13.55 -52.64 -34.47
N ALA A 591 -12.85 -52.23 -35.53
CA ALA A 591 -12.62 -53.06 -36.72
C ALA A 591 -11.76 -54.29 -36.39
N GLN A 592 -10.71 -54.14 -35.57
CA GLN A 592 -9.87 -55.23 -35.07
C GLN A 592 -10.67 -56.22 -34.20
N VAL A 593 -11.48 -55.73 -33.25
CA VAL A 593 -12.40 -56.57 -32.45
C VAL A 593 -13.41 -57.29 -33.35
N THR A 594 -13.96 -56.62 -34.35
CA THR A 594 -14.87 -57.21 -35.35
C THR A 594 -14.18 -58.26 -36.23
N GLN A 595 -12.85 -58.19 -36.41
CA GLN A 595 -12.06 -59.25 -37.04
C GLN A 595 -11.83 -60.43 -36.09
N LEU A 596 -11.41 -60.19 -34.85
CA LEU A 596 -11.22 -61.24 -33.84
C LEU A 596 -12.51 -62.02 -33.56
N ILE A 597 -13.68 -61.38 -33.61
CA ILE A 597 -14.98 -62.07 -33.51
C ILE A 597 -15.15 -63.05 -34.67
N ARG A 598 -14.96 -62.61 -35.93
CA ARG A 598 -15.05 -63.48 -37.12
C ARG A 598 -14.04 -64.61 -37.12
N GLU A 599 -12.82 -64.36 -36.66
CA GLU A 599 -11.79 -65.40 -36.52
C GLU A 599 -12.22 -66.45 -35.47
N ASN A 600 -12.74 -66.04 -34.31
CA ASN A 600 -13.31 -66.95 -33.32
C ASN A 600 -14.54 -67.72 -33.85
N GLU A 601 -15.41 -67.10 -34.65
CA GLU A 601 -16.52 -67.79 -35.32
C GLU A 601 -16.02 -68.88 -36.29
N THR A 602 -14.97 -68.60 -37.08
CA THR A 602 -14.37 -69.62 -37.96
C THR A 602 -13.65 -70.74 -37.19
N LEU A 603 -12.98 -70.43 -36.08
CA LEU A 603 -12.34 -71.42 -35.21
C LEU A 603 -13.39 -72.29 -34.47
N ALA A 604 -14.54 -71.72 -34.10
CA ALA A 604 -15.65 -72.49 -33.55
C ALA A 604 -16.21 -73.48 -34.60
N ALA A 605 -16.45 -73.02 -35.83
CA ALA A 605 -16.92 -73.87 -36.92
C ALA A 605 -15.91 -74.97 -37.29
N GLU A 606 -14.60 -74.70 -37.26
CA GLU A 606 -13.56 -75.72 -37.46
C GLU A 606 -13.47 -76.70 -36.29
N LYS A 607 -13.56 -76.24 -35.04
CA LYS A 607 -13.64 -77.12 -33.85
C LYS A 607 -14.83 -78.07 -33.96
N ASP A 608 -15.99 -77.58 -34.36
CA ASP A 608 -17.19 -78.40 -34.46
C ASP A 608 -17.08 -79.41 -35.63
N ARG A 609 -16.49 -79.00 -36.78
CA ARG A 609 -16.13 -79.92 -37.87
C ARG A 609 -15.17 -81.03 -37.41
N LEU A 610 -14.15 -80.70 -36.62
CA LEU A 610 -13.22 -81.68 -36.04
C LEU A 610 -13.90 -82.58 -35.02
N GLY A 611 -14.95 -82.10 -34.33
CA GLY A 611 -15.82 -82.90 -33.47
C GLY A 611 -16.63 -83.94 -34.27
N ASP A 612 -17.21 -83.54 -35.40
CA ASP A 612 -17.90 -84.44 -36.32
C ASP A 612 -16.93 -85.48 -36.94
N GLU A 613 -15.75 -85.06 -37.40
CA GLU A 613 -14.68 -85.94 -37.91
C GLU A 613 -14.25 -86.98 -36.86
N CYS A 614 -14.04 -86.54 -35.61
CA CYS A 614 -13.68 -87.44 -34.50
C CYS A 614 -14.81 -88.43 -34.16
N THR A 615 -16.06 -87.95 -34.15
CA THR A 615 -17.26 -88.79 -33.93
C THR A 615 -17.43 -89.81 -35.06
N GLN A 616 -17.17 -89.43 -36.31
CA GLN A 616 -17.16 -90.34 -37.45
C GLN A 616 -16.06 -91.41 -37.30
N GLN A 617 -14.87 -91.02 -36.87
CA GLN A 617 -13.76 -91.96 -36.63
C GLN A 617 -14.06 -92.92 -35.47
N GLU A 618 -14.71 -92.47 -34.39
CA GLU A 618 -15.15 -93.36 -33.31
C GLU A 618 -16.16 -94.39 -33.81
N ASN A 619 -17.19 -93.97 -34.56
CA ASN A 619 -18.17 -94.87 -35.14
C ASN A 619 -17.53 -95.94 -36.06
N MET A 620 -16.55 -95.55 -36.88
CA MET A 620 -15.75 -96.48 -37.70
C MET A 620 -14.97 -97.51 -36.84
N TYR A 621 -14.40 -97.10 -35.72
CA TYR A 621 -13.73 -98.03 -34.79
C TYR A 621 -14.73 -98.95 -34.08
N GLN A 622 -15.89 -98.45 -33.65
CA GLN A 622 -16.93 -99.27 -33.03
C GLN A 622 -17.48 -100.32 -34.01
N GLU A 623 -17.72 -99.96 -35.29
CA GLU A 623 -18.12 -100.93 -36.32
C GLU A 623 -17.03 -101.98 -36.58
N HIS A 624 -15.75 -101.57 -36.66
CA HIS A 624 -14.64 -102.50 -36.84
C HIS A 624 -14.48 -103.47 -35.64
N LEU A 625 -14.69 -103.00 -34.41
CA LEU A 625 -14.71 -103.84 -33.21
C LEU A 625 -15.90 -104.83 -33.23
N HIS A 626 -17.09 -104.39 -33.65
CA HIS A 626 -18.24 -105.27 -33.86
C HIS A 626 -17.95 -106.34 -34.93
N LYS A 627 -17.26 -105.97 -36.02
CA LYS A 627 -16.84 -106.90 -37.08
C LYS A 627 -15.87 -107.96 -36.57
N ILE A 628 -14.88 -107.56 -35.77
CA ILE A 628 -13.95 -108.49 -35.10
C ILE A 628 -14.72 -109.45 -34.17
N ALA A 629 -15.70 -108.96 -33.41
CA ALA A 629 -16.53 -109.80 -32.54
C ALA A 629 -17.35 -110.84 -33.34
N GLU A 630 -18.02 -110.40 -34.41
CA GLU A 630 -18.73 -111.28 -35.36
C GLU A 630 -17.83 -112.41 -35.91
N ASP A 631 -16.64 -112.06 -36.39
CA ASP A 631 -15.78 -113.02 -37.08
C ASP A 631 -15.05 -113.94 -36.10
N ASN A 632 -14.75 -113.48 -34.88
CA ASN A 632 -14.32 -114.34 -33.77
C ASN A 632 -15.41 -115.35 -33.38
N GLU A 633 -16.68 -114.95 -33.33
CA GLU A 633 -17.80 -115.85 -33.06
C GLU A 633 -17.97 -116.89 -34.19
N LYS A 634 -17.88 -116.48 -35.46
CA LYS A 634 -17.86 -117.41 -36.61
C LYS A 634 -16.67 -118.38 -36.53
N GLN A 635 -15.51 -117.95 -36.04
CA GLN A 635 -14.36 -118.83 -35.78
C GLN A 635 -14.57 -119.76 -34.59
N ARG A 636 -15.28 -119.33 -33.53
CA ARG A 636 -15.68 -120.20 -32.41
C ARG A 636 -16.59 -121.33 -32.90
N LEU A 637 -17.67 -120.98 -33.60
CA LEU A 637 -18.62 -121.95 -34.19
C LEU A 637 -17.97 -122.92 -35.19
N LYS A 638 -16.90 -122.50 -35.92
CA LYS A 638 -16.08 -123.39 -36.75
C LYS A 638 -15.27 -124.40 -35.90
N ARG A 639 -14.62 -123.93 -34.82
CA ARG A 639 -13.87 -124.80 -33.90
C ARG A 639 -14.77 -125.81 -33.19
N ASP A 640 -15.94 -125.37 -32.72
CA ASP A 640 -16.90 -126.23 -32.01
C ASP A 640 -17.40 -127.38 -32.92
N LYS A 641 -17.65 -127.11 -34.21
CA LYS A 641 -17.98 -128.15 -35.20
C LYS A 641 -16.85 -129.16 -35.45
N ILE A 642 -15.58 -128.71 -35.40
CA ILE A 642 -14.42 -129.60 -35.53
C ILE A 642 -14.28 -130.49 -34.29
N ILE A 643 -14.44 -129.92 -33.09
CA ILE A 643 -14.40 -130.64 -31.81
C ILE A 643 -15.50 -131.73 -31.76
N GLU A 644 -16.71 -131.41 -32.21
CA GLU A 644 -17.83 -132.36 -32.31
C GLU A 644 -17.55 -133.50 -33.32
N GLY A 645 -16.89 -133.19 -34.45
CA GLY A 645 -16.45 -134.20 -35.41
C GLY A 645 -15.40 -135.16 -34.83
N LEU A 646 -14.40 -134.60 -34.12
CA LEU A 646 -13.34 -135.40 -33.46
C LEU A 646 -13.90 -136.27 -32.33
N ARG A 647 -14.84 -135.76 -31.52
CA ARG A 647 -15.51 -136.53 -30.46
C ARG A 647 -16.21 -137.78 -31.00
N LYS A 648 -16.87 -137.67 -32.16
CA LYS A 648 -17.50 -138.82 -32.84
C LYS A 648 -16.48 -139.86 -33.31
N GLN A 649 -15.38 -139.42 -33.91
CA GLN A 649 -14.30 -140.31 -34.34
C GLN A 649 -13.67 -141.08 -33.17
N VAL A 650 -13.40 -140.40 -32.05
CA VAL A 650 -12.91 -141.03 -30.82
C VAL A 650 -13.89 -142.09 -30.32
N SER A 651 -15.18 -141.76 -30.22
CA SER A 651 -16.20 -142.71 -29.73
C SER A 651 -16.34 -143.97 -30.60
N THR A 652 -16.19 -143.89 -31.92
CA THR A 652 -16.11 -145.08 -32.78
C THR A 652 -14.86 -145.91 -32.52
N LEU A 653 -13.69 -145.28 -32.38
CA LEU A 653 -12.43 -145.99 -32.11
C LEU A 653 -12.43 -146.69 -30.75
N GLU A 654 -13.06 -146.08 -29.73
CA GLU A 654 -13.22 -146.70 -28.41
C GLU A 654 -14.07 -147.97 -28.45
N ALA A 655 -15.12 -148.01 -29.29
CA ALA A 655 -15.96 -149.19 -29.48
C ALA A 655 -15.22 -150.34 -30.17
N ASP A 656 -14.47 -150.06 -31.25
CA ASP A 656 -13.65 -151.06 -31.95
C ASP A 656 -12.54 -151.64 -31.05
N LEU A 657 -11.98 -150.79 -30.16
CA LEU A 657 -10.95 -151.19 -29.19
C LEU A 657 -11.53 -152.04 -28.04
N GLN A 658 -12.78 -151.80 -27.62
CA GLN A 658 -13.48 -152.71 -26.71
C GLN A 658 -13.71 -154.09 -27.35
N LYS A 659 -14.14 -154.16 -28.61
CA LYS A 659 -14.36 -155.43 -29.33
C LYS A 659 -13.10 -156.29 -29.41
N THR A 660 -11.97 -155.70 -29.79
CA THR A 660 -10.68 -156.43 -29.91
C THR A 660 -10.07 -156.87 -28.58
N ARG A 661 -10.40 -156.20 -27.46
CA ARG A 661 -10.04 -156.70 -26.12
C ARG A 661 -10.81 -157.97 -25.76
N LEU A 662 -12.11 -157.99 -26.03
CA LEU A 662 -13.00 -159.13 -25.76
C LEU A 662 -12.61 -160.37 -26.59
N GLU A 663 -12.13 -160.17 -27.82
CA GLU A 663 -11.57 -161.23 -28.65
C GLU A 663 -10.31 -161.86 -28.01
N LYS A 664 -9.35 -161.03 -27.56
CA LYS A 664 -8.11 -161.51 -26.90
C LYS A 664 -8.31 -162.17 -25.54
N GLU A 665 -9.30 -161.75 -24.76
CA GLU A 665 -9.57 -162.33 -23.44
C GLU A 665 -10.01 -163.80 -23.57
N ASN A 666 -10.79 -164.13 -24.61
CA ASN A 666 -11.16 -165.51 -24.94
C ASN A 666 -9.96 -166.37 -25.37
N GLU A 667 -9.02 -165.82 -26.17
CA GLU A 667 -7.79 -166.52 -26.56
C GLU A 667 -6.91 -166.86 -25.35
N SER A 668 -6.83 -165.95 -24.36
CA SER A 668 -6.02 -166.15 -23.16
C SER A 668 -6.51 -167.30 -22.28
N VAL A 669 -7.82 -167.50 -22.16
CA VAL A 669 -8.39 -168.59 -21.34
C VAL A 669 -8.07 -169.97 -21.95
N ALA A 670 -8.10 -170.09 -23.28
CA ALA A 670 -7.78 -171.33 -23.96
C ALA A 670 -6.31 -171.76 -23.77
N HIS A 671 -5.38 -170.80 -23.65
CA HIS A 671 -3.96 -171.09 -23.45
C HIS A 671 -3.64 -171.61 -22.03
N VAL A 672 -4.34 -171.14 -21.00
CA VAL A 672 -4.11 -171.59 -19.61
C VAL A 672 -4.49 -173.06 -19.45
N GLN A 673 -5.64 -173.48 -20.01
CA GLN A 673 -6.13 -174.84 -19.84
C GLN A 673 -5.18 -175.91 -20.43
N LEU A 674 -4.48 -175.57 -21.53
CA LEU A 674 -3.47 -176.42 -22.17
C LEU A 674 -2.18 -176.56 -21.34
N GLN A 675 -1.89 -175.62 -20.43
CA GLN A 675 -0.69 -175.68 -19.59
C GLN A 675 -0.89 -176.61 -18.38
N GLU A 676 -2.06 -176.55 -17.73
CA GLU A 676 -2.39 -177.37 -16.55
C GLU A 676 -2.31 -178.88 -16.85
N ASP A 677 -2.79 -179.31 -18.03
CA ASP A 677 -2.71 -180.71 -18.46
C ASP A 677 -1.29 -181.16 -18.81
N HIS A 678 -0.41 -180.23 -19.20
CA HIS A 678 1.00 -180.51 -19.50
C HIS A 678 1.81 -180.79 -18.22
N GLU A 679 1.57 -180.02 -17.15
CA GLU A 679 2.29 -180.15 -15.88
C GLU A 679 1.89 -181.44 -15.14
N ARG A 680 0.59 -181.82 -15.19
CA ARG A 680 0.04 -183.05 -14.58
C ARG A 680 0.77 -184.32 -15.02
N ILE A 681 1.13 -184.43 -16.30
CA ILE A 681 1.80 -185.59 -16.90
C ILE A 681 3.25 -185.75 -16.38
N ILE A 682 3.89 -184.65 -15.99
CA ILE A 682 5.29 -184.65 -15.52
C ILE A 682 5.38 -185.25 -14.10
N GLU A 683 4.46 -184.89 -13.20
CA GLU A 683 4.47 -185.40 -11.82
C GLU A 683 4.24 -186.92 -11.72
N GLU A 684 3.43 -187.50 -12.60
CA GLU A 684 3.19 -188.96 -12.61
C GLU A 684 4.47 -189.75 -12.96
N TYR A 685 5.24 -189.27 -13.94
CA TYR A 685 6.52 -189.85 -14.33
C TYR A 685 7.57 -189.78 -13.20
N ASP A 686 7.67 -188.63 -12.56
CA ASP A 686 8.72 -188.30 -11.61
C ASP A 686 8.57 -189.07 -10.27
N ASN A 687 7.33 -189.37 -9.89
CA ASN A 687 7.02 -190.17 -8.71
C ASN A 687 7.31 -191.68 -8.88
N LEU A 688 7.24 -192.20 -10.12
CA LEU A 688 7.58 -193.59 -10.41
C LEU A 688 9.08 -193.87 -10.20
N ILE A 689 9.95 -192.90 -10.55
CA ILE A 689 11.41 -193.00 -10.40
C ILE A 689 11.81 -193.07 -8.92
N ARG A 690 11.26 -192.17 -8.09
CA ARG A 690 11.57 -192.08 -6.65
C ARG A 690 11.24 -193.37 -5.88
N ALA A 691 10.19 -194.08 -6.28
CA ALA A 691 9.80 -195.35 -5.65
C ALA A 691 10.83 -196.47 -5.86
N TYR A 692 11.45 -196.52 -7.04
CA TYR A 692 12.34 -197.63 -7.45
C TYR A 692 13.72 -197.56 -6.78
N GLN A 693 14.22 -196.35 -6.50
CA GLN A 693 15.52 -196.14 -5.88
C GLN A 693 15.50 -196.45 -4.36
N LYS A 694 14.41 -196.07 -3.68
CA LYS A 694 14.29 -196.15 -2.21
C LYS A 694 14.41 -197.57 -1.64
N THR A 695 14.06 -198.60 -2.42
CA THR A 695 14.11 -200.02 -2.00
C THR A 695 15.49 -200.66 -2.14
N SER A 696 16.36 -200.13 -3.01
CA SER A 696 17.74 -200.61 -3.18
C SER A 696 18.55 -200.44 -1.88
N ASP A 697 18.50 -199.25 -1.30
CA ASP A 697 19.52 -198.85 -0.32
C ASP A 697 19.15 -199.25 1.11
N THR A 698 17.85 -199.42 1.40
CA THR A 698 17.37 -200.01 2.66
C THR A 698 17.83 -201.44 2.91
N ASN A 699 18.16 -202.20 1.86
CA ASN A 699 18.64 -203.57 1.99
C ASN A 699 20.14 -203.64 2.32
N LYS A 700 20.95 -202.71 1.77
CA LYS A 700 22.41 -202.64 2.01
C LYS A 700 22.73 -202.22 3.45
N LEU A 701 21.95 -201.30 4.01
CA LEU A 701 22.24 -200.71 5.32
C LEU A 701 22.09 -201.71 6.47
N LYS A 702 21.09 -202.60 6.41
CA LYS A 702 20.82 -203.60 7.46
C LYS A 702 21.96 -204.60 7.63
N GLN A 703 22.57 -205.03 6.52
CA GLN A 703 23.58 -206.08 6.52
C GLN A 703 24.82 -205.70 7.36
N TYR A 704 25.28 -204.44 7.26
CA TYR A 704 26.42 -203.96 8.05
C TYR A 704 26.13 -203.82 9.55
N GLU A 705 24.87 -203.62 9.94
CA GLU A 705 24.52 -203.31 11.33
C GLU A 705 24.57 -204.55 12.25
N ASP A 706 24.34 -205.74 11.69
CA ASP A 706 24.39 -207.01 12.44
C ASP A 706 25.83 -207.55 12.62
N ASP A 707 26.70 -207.39 11.62
CA ASP A 707 28.12 -207.77 11.72
C ASP A 707 28.82 -207.02 12.87
N PHE A 708 28.57 -205.71 13.00
CA PHE A 708 29.13 -204.87 14.07
C PHE A 708 28.58 -205.16 15.48
N ARG A 709 27.48 -205.92 15.60
CA ARG A 709 26.98 -206.40 16.90
C ARG A 709 27.77 -207.63 17.35
N MET A 710 27.91 -208.64 16.50
CA MET A 710 28.60 -209.90 16.85
C MET A 710 30.09 -209.69 17.19
N GLU A 711 30.77 -208.78 16.50
CA GLU A 711 32.18 -208.39 16.73
C GLU A 711 32.43 -207.78 18.13
N ARG A 712 31.38 -207.25 18.79
CA ARG A 712 31.47 -206.58 20.09
C ARG A 712 31.31 -207.56 21.26
N ASP A 713 30.23 -208.34 21.25
CA ASP A 713 29.91 -209.33 22.29
C ASP A 713 31.04 -210.36 22.44
N ALA A 714 31.69 -210.72 21.32
CA ALA A 714 32.85 -211.63 21.31
C ALA A 714 34.05 -211.08 22.11
N ARG A 715 34.33 -209.78 22.05
CA ARG A 715 35.46 -209.16 22.79
C ARG A 715 35.17 -209.01 24.27
N GLU A 716 33.97 -208.59 24.66
CA GLU A 716 33.62 -208.46 26.08
C GLU A 716 33.71 -209.79 26.80
N LYS A 717 33.27 -210.89 26.15
CA LYS A 717 33.36 -212.23 26.71
C LYS A 717 34.80 -212.68 26.96
N GLN A 718 35.70 -212.50 25.99
CA GLN A 718 37.14 -212.80 26.18
C GLN A 718 37.77 -211.95 27.29
N HIS A 719 37.37 -210.67 27.40
CA HIS A 719 37.91 -209.78 28.43
C HIS A 719 37.43 -210.15 29.85
N GLY A 720 36.21 -210.68 29.99
CA GLY A 720 35.71 -211.25 31.25
C GLY A 720 36.44 -212.53 31.66
N GLU A 721 36.67 -213.45 30.71
CA GLU A 721 37.42 -214.69 30.94
C GLU A 721 38.87 -214.42 31.37
N LEU A 722 39.52 -213.41 30.77
CA LEU A 722 40.88 -212.97 31.13
C LEU A 722 40.98 -212.44 32.56
N LEU A 723 39.99 -211.65 33.02
CA LEU A 723 39.93 -211.13 34.38
C LEU A 723 39.73 -212.26 35.41
N GLY A 724 38.81 -213.20 35.14
CA GLY A 724 38.57 -214.35 36.02
C GLY A 724 39.78 -215.28 36.16
N LEU A 725 40.54 -215.48 35.07
CA LEU A 725 41.83 -216.19 35.12
C LEU A 725 42.87 -215.44 35.95
N THR A 726 42.95 -214.11 35.82
CA THR A 726 43.90 -213.27 36.56
C THR A 726 43.65 -213.32 38.08
N GLU A 727 42.39 -213.24 38.52
CA GLU A 727 42.05 -213.43 39.94
C GLU A 727 42.44 -214.81 40.46
N ASN A 728 42.21 -215.86 39.67
CA ASN A 728 42.52 -217.24 40.07
C ASN A 728 44.02 -217.49 40.18
N VAL A 729 44.85 -216.88 39.33
CA VAL A 729 46.31 -216.88 39.50
C VAL A 729 46.71 -216.21 40.82
N GLN A 730 46.16 -215.04 41.15
CA GLN A 730 46.45 -214.37 42.44
C GLN A 730 45.95 -215.17 43.65
N ARG A 731 44.83 -215.90 43.51
CA ARG A 731 44.27 -216.78 44.55
C ARG A 731 45.23 -217.95 44.83
N LEU A 732 45.65 -218.65 43.78
CA LEU A 732 46.56 -219.80 43.86
C LEU A 732 47.99 -219.41 44.26
N GLN A 733 48.44 -218.19 43.95
CA GLN A 733 49.70 -217.65 44.47
C GLN A 733 49.65 -217.43 45.98
N ARG A 734 48.56 -216.87 46.51
CA ARG A 734 48.35 -216.71 47.97
C ARG A 734 48.27 -218.06 48.70
N GLU A 735 47.68 -219.09 48.08
CA GLU A 735 47.64 -220.43 48.67
C GLU A 735 49.00 -221.15 48.59
N ASN A 736 49.74 -221.07 47.48
CA ASN A 736 51.09 -221.65 47.38
C ASN A 736 52.08 -221.01 48.36
N GLN A 737 52.03 -219.69 48.55
CA GLN A 737 52.85 -219.02 49.55
C GLN A 737 52.57 -219.60 50.95
N ARG A 738 51.29 -219.76 51.29
CA ARG A 738 50.85 -220.32 52.57
C ARG A 738 51.33 -221.75 52.79
N TYR A 739 51.29 -222.60 51.77
CA TYR A 739 51.82 -223.97 51.84
C TYR A 739 53.36 -224.03 51.90
N GLN A 740 54.09 -223.11 51.27
CA GLN A 740 55.56 -223.08 51.40
C GLN A 740 56.03 -222.49 52.71
N ASP A 741 55.32 -221.51 53.29
CA ASP A 741 55.55 -221.04 54.66
C ASP A 741 55.30 -222.19 55.68
N GLU A 742 54.35 -223.09 55.39
CA GLU A 742 54.08 -224.30 56.17
C GLU A 742 55.19 -225.36 56.02
N ILE A 743 55.77 -225.54 54.82
CA ILE A 743 56.98 -226.36 54.62
C ILE A 743 58.20 -225.74 55.33
N TYR A 744 58.35 -224.41 55.31
CA TYR A 744 59.40 -223.71 56.06
C TYR A 744 59.22 -223.89 57.58
N GLN A 745 57.96 -223.98 58.04
CA GLN A 745 57.61 -224.35 59.42
C GLN A 745 57.65 -225.86 59.72
N LEU A 746 57.84 -226.70 58.70
CA LEU A 746 58.36 -228.07 58.83
C LEU A 746 59.91 -228.11 58.81
N ASN A 747 60.54 -226.94 58.97
CA ASN A 747 61.56 -226.63 60.00
C ASN A 747 62.67 -227.68 60.25
N ASN A 748 63.90 -227.18 60.37
CA ASN A 748 64.66 -227.03 61.62
C ASN A 748 64.51 -228.06 62.76
N ARG A 749 63.31 -228.57 63.12
CA ARG A 749 63.16 -229.80 63.91
C ARG A 749 63.76 -231.04 63.23
N GLY A 750 63.87 -231.05 61.90
CA GLY A 750 64.61 -232.09 61.16
C GLY A 750 66.13 -231.83 61.05
N PHE A 751 66.57 -230.58 61.22
CA PHE A 751 67.96 -230.17 61.01
C PHE A 751 68.90 -230.69 62.12
N GLU A 752 68.40 -230.86 63.35
CA GLU A 752 69.26 -231.04 64.53
C GLU A 752 69.67 -232.50 64.87
N GLU A 753 69.10 -233.54 64.24
CA GLU A 753 69.51 -234.94 64.53
C GLU A 753 70.43 -235.57 63.48
N MET A 754 70.20 -235.36 62.18
CA MET A 754 71.08 -235.92 61.14
C MET A 754 72.29 -235.04 60.81
N GLN A 755 72.48 -233.88 61.47
CA GLN A 755 73.66 -233.01 61.28
C GLN A 755 74.99 -233.62 61.73
N ARG A 756 74.98 -234.87 62.22
CA ARG A 756 76.17 -235.72 62.16
C ARG A 756 76.56 -236.12 60.67
N ARG A 757 76.13 -235.39 59.56
CA ARG A 757 76.21 -235.76 58.08
C ARG A 757 76.24 -234.76 56.79
N HIS A 758 76.29 -233.40 56.77
CA HIS A 758 76.49 -232.48 55.54
C HIS A 758 75.26 -232.21 54.56
N ALA A 759 75.18 -231.47 53.40
CA ALA A 759 76.04 -230.70 52.39
C ALA A 759 75.25 -229.63 51.50
N SER A 760 75.79 -228.94 50.42
CA SER A 760 75.30 -227.56 49.92
C SER A 760 75.47 -227.00 48.39
N PHE A 761 74.51 -226.19 47.70
CA PHE A 761 74.55 -225.04 46.58
C PHE A 761 73.49 -224.77 45.31
N THR A 762 73.47 -223.65 44.45
CA THR A 762 72.34 -223.03 43.48
C THR A 762 72.64 -222.02 42.18
N THR A 763 71.74 -221.57 41.16
CA THR A 763 71.66 -220.26 40.18
C THR A 763 70.62 -220.13 38.87
N SER A 764 70.45 -219.02 37.98
CA SER A 764 69.36 -218.62 36.86
C SER A 764 69.51 -217.41 35.73
N TYR A 765 68.77 -217.21 34.51
CA TYR A 765 68.67 -215.96 33.50
C TYR A 765 67.61 -215.82 32.19
N PRO A 766 67.47 -214.74 31.25
CA PRO A 766 66.27 -214.27 30.32
C PRO A 766 66.23 -213.88 28.66
N PRO A 767 65.72 -212.74 27.93
CA PRO A 767 64.81 -212.62 26.62
C PRO A 767 64.97 -211.57 25.32
N GLN A 768 63.97 -211.28 24.34
CA GLN A 768 63.98 -210.49 22.94
C GLN A 768 62.62 -209.72 22.37
N ASN A 769 62.15 -209.09 21.17
CA ASN A 769 62.34 -208.83 19.61
C ASN A 769 61.52 -207.61 18.79
N HIS A 770 61.34 -207.49 17.38
CA HIS A 770 60.98 -206.31 16.35
C HIS A 770 59.94 -206.57 15.08
N GLU A 771 59.44 -205.85 13.94
CA GLU A 771 59.33 -204.49 13.10
C GLU A 771 58.26 -204.32 11.80
N PRO A 772 58.11 -203.27 10.84
CA PRO A 772 56.88 -202.82 9.94
C PRO A 772 56.62 -202.68 8.26
N PRO A 773 56.41 -201.54 7.42
CA PRO A 773 55.31 -201.19 6.30
C PRO A 773 55.54 -200.42 4.83
N ARG A 774 54.56 -200.08 3.82
CA ARG A 774 54.39 -198.88 2.72
C ARG A 774 53.61 -198.90 1.23
N GLU A 775 52.86 -197.81 0.67
CA GLU A 775 52.56 -197.08 -0.75
C GLU A 775 51.57 -197.25 -2.10
N TRP A 776 50.99 -196.12 -2.74
CA TRP A 776 50.74 -195.53 -4.23
C TRP A 776 49.52 -195.57 -5.38
N PHE A 777 49.40 -194.56 -6.39
CA PHE A 777 48.69 -194.33 -7.81
C PHE A 777 47.30 -193.54 -8.18
N SER A 778 46.76 -193.52 -9.47
CA SER A 778 45.82 -192.52 -10.19
C SER A 778 44.37 -192.91 -10.72
N GLY A 779 43.46 -191.98 -11.19
CA GLY A 779 42.12 -192.28 -11.85
C GLY A 779 41.23 -191.14 -12.48
N MET A 780 40.09 -191.47 -13.16
CA MET A 780 39.08 -190.58 -13.88
C MET A 780 37.72 -191.35 -14.16
N PRO A 781 36.68 -191.08 -15.05
CA PRO A 781 36.35 -190.05 -16.12
C PRO A 781 34.82 -189.60 -16.33
N LEU A 782 34.47 -188.98 -17.49
CA LEU A 782 33.17 -188.93 -18.28
C LEU A 782 32.08 -187.79 -18.19
N CYS A 783 31.16 -187.74 -19.20
CA CYS A 783 30.31 -186.62 -19.74
C CYS A 783 29.01 -187.17 -20.45
N PRO A 784 28.08 -186.45 -21.22
CA PRO A 784 28.19 -185.16 -21.96
C PRO A 784 26.92 -184.22 -22.24
N ARG A 785 27.18 -182.99 -22.75
CA ARG A 785 26.37 -182.06 -23.66
C ARG A 785 24.92 -181.61 -23.31
N GLY A 786 24.43 -180.39 -23.61
CA GLY A 786 24.90 -179.16 -24.33
C GLY A 786 23.68 -178.42 -25.01
N SER A 787 23.68 -177.25 -25.67
CA SER A 787 24.53 -176.02 -25.83
C SER A 787 24.21 -175.35 -27.21
N GLY A 788 23.98 -174.04 -27.47
CA GLY A 788 23.88 -172.74 -26.73
C GLY A 788 23.78 -171.52 -27.72
N ASP A 789 23.80 -170.25 -27.24
CA ASP A 789 24.11 -168.97 -27.97
C ASP A 789 23.12 -168.38 -29.05
N PRO A 790 23.26 -167.12 -29.59
CA PRO A 790 23.79 -165.83 -29.04
C PRO A 790 23.12 -164.48 -29.52
N LEU A 791 23.61 -163.34 -28.97
CA LEU A 791 23.90 -161.98 -29.56
C LEU A 791 22.84 -160.86 -29.93
N GLU A 792 23.26 -159.61 -29.56
CA GLU A 792 23.26 -158.31 -30.29
C GLU A 792 22.12 -157.22 -30.31
N THR A 793 22.56 -155.96 -30.08
CA THR A 793 21.96 -154.63 -30.42
C THR A 793 20.69 -154.08 -29.75
N GLY A 794 20.58 -152.73 -29.67
CA GLY A 794 19.37 -151.98 -29.27
C GLY A 794 19.66 -150.57 -28.70
N ARG A 795 18.81 -149.55 -28.96
CA ARG A 795 19.00 -148.13 -28.56
C ARG A 795 17.66 -147.43 -28.27
N GLU A 796 17.69 -146.36 -27.46
CA GLU A 796 16.65 -145.31 -27.27
C GLU A 796 15.29 -145.69 -26.63
N GLY A 797 14.60 -144.72 -25.98
CA GLY A 797 13.21 -144.89 -25.51
C GLY A 797 12.76 -144.25 -24.17
N ASP A 798 13.00 -142.95 -23.98
CA ASP A 798 12.28 -141.93 -23.15
C ASP A 798 11.04 -142.31 -22.25
N ILE A 799 10.86 -141.64 -21.07
CA ILE A 799 9.54 -141.35 -20.41
C ILE A 799 9.59 -140.49 -19.10
N ARG A 800 8.76 -139.42 -19.04
CA ARG A 800 8.08 -138.72 -17.88
C ARG A 800 8.77 -137.69 -16.92
N SER A 801 7.91 -136.73 -16.50
CA SER A 801 8.01 -135.63 -15.49
C SER A 801 7.64 -136.10 -14.04
N PRO A 802 7.37 -135.30 -12.95
CA PRO A 802 6.86 -133.89 -12.82
C PRO A 802 7.33 -132.98 -11.61
N GLY A 803 6.79 -131.74 -11.46
CA GLY A 803 6.91 -130.79 -10.30
C GLY A 803 6.69 -129.30 -10.71
N ARG A 804 6.14 -128.28 -9.99
CA ARG A 804 5.47 -128.06 -8.66
C ARG A 804 6.37 -127.95 -7.39
N GLU A 805 6.20 -127.06 -6.38
CA GLU A 805 5.19 -125.99 -6.00
C GLU A 805 5.78 -124.77 -5.19
N GLN A 806 5.07 -123.61 -5.15
CA GLN A 806 4.93 -122.60 -4.02
C GLN A 806 6.17 -121.81 -3.43
N PRO A 807 6.02 -120.79 -2.53
CA PRO A 807 5.05 -119.66 -2.39
C PRO A 807 5.70 -118.25 -2.06
N ALA A 808 4.93 -117.25 -1.59
CA ALA A 808 5.34 -115.87 -1.16
C ALA A 808 5.67 -115.76 0.37
N PRO A 809 6.10 -114.62 1.03
CA PRO A 809 5.66 -113.20 0.94
C PRO A 809 6.78 -112.09 1.09
N GLY A 810 6.43 -110.82 1.41
CA GLY A 810 7.32 -109.67 1.81
C GLY A 810 6.76 -108.93 3.07
N PRO A 811 6.98 -107.61 3.38
CA PRO A 811 7.88 -106.51 2.91
C PRO A 811 8.87 -106.09 4.07
N PRO A 812 9.21 -104.82 4.51
CA PRO A 812 9.12 -103.41 4.01
C PRO A 812 10.42 -102.53 4.21
N GLU A 813 10.28 -101.17 4.24
CA GLU A 813 11.13 -100.07 4.82
C GLU A 813 12.61 -99.93 4.34
N ASP A 814 13.02 -98.88 3.59
CA ASP A 814 13.22 -97.42 3.87
C ASP A 814 14.69 -97.09 4.32
N GLU A 815 15.33 -95.93 4.09
CA GLU A 815 14.92 -94.59 3.60
C GLU A 815 16.15 -93.84 2.98
N ASN A 816 15.97 -92.87 2.06
CA ASN A 816 16.76 -91.61 1.80
C ASN A 816 16.76 -91.14 0.32
N ASP A 817 15.95 -90.12 -0.01
CA ASP A 817 15.99 -89.39 -1.30
C ASP A 817 16.77 -88.06 -1.19
N TRP A 818 17.49 -87.67 -2.25
CA TRP A 818 18.33 -86.46 -2.27
C TRP A 818 17.62 -85.26 -2.92
N GLN A 819 17.42 -84.17 -2.18
CA GLN A 819 16.67 -83.00 -2.65
C GLN A 819 17.57 -81.87 -3.18
N CYS A 820 17.21 -81.28 -4.32
CA CYS A 820 17.88 -80.09 -4.85
C CYS A 820 17.45 -78.82 -4.09
N PRO A 821 18.37 -78.02 -3.51
CA PRO A 821 18.00 -76.83 -2.75
C PRO A 821 17.34 -75.73 -3.62
N THR A 822 17.70 -75.64 -4.90
CA THR A 822 17.27 -74.57 -5.82
C THR A 822 15.83 -74.75 -6.32
N CYS A 823 15.39 -76.00 -6.58
CA CYS A 823 14.06 -76.28 -7.15
C CYS A 823 13.20 -77.28 -6.34
N ARG A 824 13.75 -77.84 -5.25
CA ARG A 824 13.11 -78.83 -4.35
C ARG A 824 12.64 -80.14 -4.98
N ARG A 825 13.07 -80.48 -6.21
CA ARG A 825 12.90 -81.83 -6.76
C ARG A 825 13.74 -82.86 -5.98
N LEU A 826 13.18 -84.06 -5.82
CA LEU A 826 13.82 -85.23 -5.23
C LEU A 826 14.51 -86.06 -6.32
N PHE A 827 15.64 -86.66 -5.98
CA PHE A 827 16.47 -87.49 -6.85
C PHE A 827 16.93 -88.75 -6.11
N PRO A 828 16.90 -89.94 -6.76
CA PRO A 828 17.14 -91.22 -6.09
C PRO A 828 18.63 -91.48 -5.75
N ASN A 829 19.54 -90.62 -6.18
CA ASN A 829 20.95 -90.65 -5.77
C ASN A 829 21.63 -89.29 -5.93
N PHE A 830 22.79 -89.14 -5.28
CA PHE A 830 23.59 -87.92 -5.31
C PHE A 830 24.09 -87.56 -6.70
N ASP A 831 24.40 -88.54 -7.56
CA ASP A 831 24.94 -88.29 -8.91
C ASP A 831 23.90 -87.63 -9.83
N THR A 832 22.62 -88.07 -9.77
CA THR A 832 21.53 -87.41 -10.53
C THR A 832 21.18 -86.04 -9.98
N LEU A 833 21.29 -85.83 -8.67
CA LEU A 833 21.24 -84.49 -8.08
C LEU A 833 22.40 -83.60 -8.58
N GLN A 834 23.62 -84.13 -8.67
CA GLN A 834 24.79 -83.37 -9.11
C GLN A 834 24.70 -82.95 -10.59
N ILE A 835 24.20 -83.83 -11.47
CA ILE A 835 23.91 -83.47 -12.87
C ILE A 835 22.86 -82.36 -12.92
N HIS A 836 21.74 -82.53 -12.21
CA HIS A 836 20.66 -81.54 -12.19
C HIS A 836 21.12 -80.19 -11.62
N ALA A 837 21.98 -80.16 -10.60
CA ALA A 837 22.48 -78.94 -9.99
C ALA A 837 23.32 -78.08 -10.96
N VAL A 838 23.94 -78.68 -11.98
CA VAL A 838 24.67 -77.96 -13.04
C VAL A 838 23.72 -77.35 -14.08
N GLU A 839 22.56 -77.98 -14.32
CA GLU A 839 21.57 -77.54 -15.32
C GLU A 839 20.47 -76.63 -14.75
N CYS A 840 20.35 -76.53 -13.42
CA CYS A 840 19.27 -75.81 -12.72
C CYS A 840 19.42 -74.28 -12.78
N GLN A 841 19.23 -73.69 -13.97
CA GLN A 841 19.17 -72.24 -14.16
C GLN A 841 17.90 -71.65 -13.55
N GLY A 842 18.03 -71.11 -12.34
CA GLY A 842 16.92 -70.54 -11.55
C GLY A 842 16.19 -69.42 -12.29
N HIS A 843 14.90 -69.64 -12.56
CA HIS A 843 14.03 -68.61 -13.13
C HIS A 843 13.75 -67.50 -12.12
N GLN A 844 13.85 -66.25 -12.59
CA GLN A 844 13.58 -65.07 -11.78
C GLN A 844 12.08 -64.96 -11.44
N ARG A 845 11.78 -64.58 -10.20
CA ARG A 845 10.52 -63.94 -9.80
C ARG A 845 10.81 -62.82 -8.78
N PRO A 846 9.88 -61.85 -8.59
CA PRO A 846 10.24 -60.52 -8.09
C PRO A 846 10.58 -60.49 -6.60
N PRO A 847 11.30 -59.45 -6.13
CA PRO A 847 11.40 -59.16 -4.71
C PRO A 847 10.00 -58.91 -4.11
N SER A 848 9.75 -59.49 -2.94
CA SER A 848 8.56 -59.22 -2.14
C SER A 848 8.63 -57.84 -1.49
N GLN A 849 7.50 -57.14 -1.39
CA GLN A 849 7.37 -55.95 -0.55
C GLN A 849 7.80 -56.28 0.89
N GLY A 850 8.74 -55.52 1.46
CA GLY A 850 9.32 -55.87 2.75
C GLY A 850 10.38 -54.96 3.35
N ASP A 851 10.68 -53.80 2.76
CA ASP A 851 11.54 -52.76 3.36
C ASP A 851 11.10 -51.38 2.84
N LEU A 852 10.14 -50.76 3.53
CA LEU A 852 9.83 -49.33 3.36
C LEU A 852 10.66 -48.54 4.37
N GLN A 853 11.60 -47.73 3.89
CA GLN A 853 12.11 -46.62 4.69
C GLN A 853 10.95 -45.66 4.98
N GLN A 854 10.94 -45.09 6.18
CA GLN A 854 9.82 -44.27 6.63
C GLN A 854 9.91 -42.88 5.99
N ASN A 855 8.86 -42.48 5.25
CA ASN A 855 8.70 -41.15 4.68
C ASN A 855 8.41 -40.15 5.80
N GLN A 856 9.44 -39.79 6.57
CA GLN A 856 9.34 -38.94 7.75
C GLN A 856 10.01 -37.59 7.49
N CYS A 857 9.29 -36.49 7.73
CA CYS A 857 9.85 -35.15 7.57
C CYS A 857 10.92 -34.90 8.65
N PRO A 858 12.16 -34.50 8.28
CA PRO A 858 13.23 -34.31 9.25
C PRO A 858 13.02 -33.10 10.18
N SER A 859 12.18 -32.14 9.79
CA SER A 859 11.92 -30.90 10.55
C SER A 859 10.79 -31.03 11.58
N CYS A 860 9.71 -31.78 11.27
CA CYS A 860 8.54 -31.93 12.15
C CYS A 860 8.34 -33.36 12.70
N MET A 861 9.04 -34.36 12.16
CA MET A 861 8.91 -35.79 12.48
C MET A 861 7.55 -36.43 12.12
N GLU A 862 6.69 -35.77 11.35
CA GLU A 862 5.44 -36.39 10.85
C GLU A 862 5.71 -37.39 9.70
N LEU A 863 4.80 -38.36 9.55
CA LEU A 863 4.90 -39.49 8.63
C LEU A 863 3.90 -39.36 7.48
N PHE A 864 4.39 -39.47 6.24
CA PHE A 864 3.62 -39.24 5.03
C PHE A 864 3.41 -40.55 4.22
N PRO A 865 2.30 -40.70 3.48
CA PRO A 865 1.95 -41.96 2.81
C PRO A 865 2.86 -42.30 1.62
N ASP A 866 3.45 -41.30 0.99
CA ASP A 866 4.29 -41.37 -0.21
C ASP A 866 5.35 -40.26 -0.19
N ILE A 867 6.25 -40.27 -1.18
CA ILE A 867 7.38 -39.32 -1.26
C ILE A 867 6.92 -37.97 -1.83
N GLU A 868 5.95 -37.94 -2.73
CA GLU A 868 5.46 -36.71 -3.36
C GLU A 868 4.78 -35.79 -2.32
N THR A 869 3.99 -36.38 -1.41
CA THR A 869 3.40 -35.67 -0.26
C THR A 869 4.47 -35.25 0.76
N LEU A 870 5.54 -36.05 0.93
CA LEU A 870 6.66 -35.69 1.81
C LEU A 870 7.46 -34.50 1.25
N GLU A 871 7.75 -34.48 -0.05
CA GLU A 871 8.54 -33.41 -0.70
C GLU A 871 7.80 -32.06 -0.63
N LEU A 872 6.51 -32.03 -0.99
CA LEU A 872 5.65 -30.85 -0.83
C LEU A 872 5.62 -30.34 0.62
N HIS A 873 5.47 -31.25 1.59
CA HIS A 873 5.47 -30.87 3.00
C HIS A 873 6.85 -30.41 3.49
N VAL A 874 7.95 -30.96 2.97
CA VAL A 874 9.31 -30.54 3.36
C VAL A 874 9.61 -29.12 2.88
N GLU A 875 9.18 -28.74 1.67
CA GLU A 875 9.28 -27.36 1.20
C GLU A 875 8.44 -26.42 2.10
N GLU A 876 7.16 -26.73 2.31
CA GLU A 876 6.25 -25.91 3.12
C GLU A 876 6.65 -25.83 4.62
N CYS A 877 7.29 -26.87 5.16
CA CYS A 877 7.79 -26.93 6.54
C CYS A 877 9.14 -26.21 6.72
N LEU A 878 9.94 -26.06 5.67
CA LEU A 878 11.19 -25.27 5.72
C LEU A 878 10.91 -23.76 5.64
N ASP A 879 9.95 -23.34 4.81
CA ASP A 879 9.54 -21.93 4.73
C ASP A 879 8.86 -21.44 6.03
N GLN A 880 8.21 -22.34 6.78
CA GLN A 880 7.65 -22.03 8.10
C GLN A 880 8.68 -21.98 9.26
N GLN A 881 9.98 -22.15 8.99
CA GLN A 881 11.06 -22.03 9.99
C GLN A 881 12.01 -20.84 9.78
N GLN A 882 11.63 -19.86 8.94
CA GLN A 882 12.31 -18.56 8.79
C GLN A 882 11.57 -17.43 9.52
#